data_AF-J3NHV1-F1
#
_entry.id   AF-J3NHV1-F1
#
_cell.length_a   1.000
_cell.length_b   1.000
_cell.length_c   1.000
_cell.angle_alpha   90.00
_cell.angle_beta   90.00
_cell.angle_gamma   90.00
#
_symmetry.space_group_name_H-M   'P 1'
#
loop_
_entity.id
_entity.type
_entity.pdbx_description
1 polymer ?
#
loop_
_entity_poly.entity_id
_entity_poly.type
_entity_poly.pdbx_seq_one_letter_code
_entity_poly.pdbx_strand_id
1 'polypeptide(L)'
;MPFGNTMSFSALLTSHWQELRKAKLAEDSIIVNGRTLTLGAVVAVARSTDPKLNIDATALAGIPVSADLIINSISRGQVIYGVNTGFGGNADTRVVLAVVEALQRALIRSKHCGILQPALRSQDQHATSNGTRNGHVKAHSLQLSIPLDHPEATTCMPESWVRATMLIRLNSLLGGASGVQPVTVETLVSLLNNDIVPLMPLRGSISASGDLSPLSYIAGAMQGAPGLSVYTGSRSSDGRRCVRADKALGEADIKPIHLGPKEGLAIVNGTAVSAGVASLALHESLCLAGLSQVLTAMSVEAFLGTDESFDPFIAEMRPHPGQVDSARTIHAFLRGSKLARHNDGKDSVLRQDRYSLRTASQWIGPVLEDFSLSYDQLTTEVNSVTDNPLVDTARGRILHGGNFQAKAVTSAVEKLRQGLQSLGRLHFEQCKDLFNPDTNRGLPPNLVVDEPSGSYLWKGVDIMTAAATSELGFLAGNVGAHVMTAELGNQGINSIALISARYTLMAVECLSQLMAAHLLALCQALDLRVMWEEFRCDWRPSFDRLFRESFGGMFPDGAMADLAALLWAVFFNPESFNRRKDLRDMFNQASRAMLAPIMEMLGKFSAEDTKSFPVLELQKFVRDCSASASTQFLETRTKYRRAAARAALYLGGATQRMYLYVRRDLGVPFLGEEELESATPTTINGCGDGVETNGATKHYPGTFLPDATPTVGSYLTTIYEAIRNGELYGEVVGCFEEVKLE
;
A
#
# COMPACT_ATOMS: atom_id res chain seq x y z
N MET A 1 22.90 -20.95 21.14
CA MET A 1 23.52 -20.58 19.86
C MET A 1 23.00 -19.21 19.48
N PRO A 2 23.84 -18.23 19.13
CA PRO A 2 23.30 -17.00 18.57
C PRO A 2 22.67 -17.36 17.22
N PHE A 3 21.41 -16.99 17.03
CA PHE A 3 20.67 -17.16 15.80
C PHE A 3 21.53 -16.66 14.64
N GLY A 4 21.65 -17.45 13.56
CA GLY A 4 22.41 -17.05 12.38
C GLY A 4 21.94 -15.68 11.90
N ASN A 5 22.87 -14.86 11.37
CA ASN A 5 22.64 -13.49 10.90
C ASN A 5 21.49 -13.38 9.87
N THR A 6 20.24 -13.46 10.31
CA THR A 6 19.08 -13.06 9.53
C THR A 6 19.00 -11.54 9.58
N MET A 7 18.95 -10.94 8.41
CA MET A 7 18.81 -9.49 8.25
C MET A 7 17.54 -9.03 8.97
N SER A 8 17.59 -7.95 9.75
CA SER A 8 16.37 -7.40 10.35
C SER A 8 15.44 -6.86 9.25
N PHE A 9 14.14 -6.82 9.51
CA PHE A 9 13.17 -6.33 8.52
C PHE A 9 13.48 -4.90 8.07
N SER A 10 13.85 -4.01 9.00
CA SER A 10 14.26 -2.64 8.71
C SER A 10 15.45 -2.59 7.75
N ALA A 11 16.43 -3.50 7.92
CA ALA A 11 17.55 -3.60 7.02
C ALA A 11 17.11 -4.14 5.64
N LEU A 12 16.27 -5.17 5.61
CA LEU A 12 15.71 -5.75 4.39
C LEU A 12 14.93 -4.71 3.58
N LEU A 13 14.01 -3.97 4.21
CA LEU A 13 13.19 -2.94 3.56
C LEU A 13 14.07 -1.88 2.88
N THR A 14 15.06 -1.33 3.60
CA THR A 14 15.98 -0.33 3.04
C THR A 14 16.84 -0.89 1.90
N SER A 15 17.30 -2.14 2.00
CA SER A 15 18.12 -2.78 0.95
C SER A 15 17.30 -3.04 -0.31
N HIS A 16 16.09 -3.60 -0.17
CA HIS A 16 15.16 -3.80 -1.28
C HIS A 16 14.85 -2.46 -1.99
N TRP A 17 14.66 -1.39 -1.22
CA TRP A 17 14.38 -0.07 -1.77
C TRP A 17 15.60 0.56 -2.47
N GLN A 18 16.81 0.34 -1.94
CA GLN A 18 18.05 0.76 -2.60
C GLN A 18 18.27 0.02 -3.92
N GLU A 19 18.02 -1.29 -3.96
CA GLU A 19 18.04 -2.09 -5.19
C GLU A 19 17.03 -1.56 -6.22
N LEU A 20 15.81 -1.22 -5.79
CA LEU A 20 14.79 -0.59 -6.64
C LEU A 20 15.25 0.77 -7.17
N ARG A 21 15.77 1.66 -6.31
CA ARG A 21 16.28 2.99 -6.71
C ARG A 21 17.40 2.83 -7.74
N LYS A 22 18.35 1.94 -7.51
CA LYS A 22 19.44 1.66 -8.44
C LYS A 22 18.91 1.16 -9.80
N ALA A 23 18.00 0.19 -9.78
CA ALA A 23 17.43 -0.38 -10.99
C ALA A 23 16.54 0.59 -11.81
N LYS A 24 16.08 1.70 -11.22
CA LYS A 24 15.36 2.77 -11.92
C LYS A 24 16.28 3.71 -12.70
N LEU A 25 17.56 3.79 -12.35
CA LEU A 25 18.49 4.74 -12.97
C LEU A 25 18.93 4.23 -14.34
N ALA A 26 18.62 4.99 -15.39
CA ALA A 26 18.85 4.60 -16.79
C ALA A 26 20.34 4.41 -17.17
N GLU A 27 21.26 4.94 -16.35
CA GLU A 27 22.70 4.76 -16.50
C GLU A 27 23.18 3.35 -16.08
N ASP A 28 22.47 2.71 -15.15
CA ASP A 28 22.75 1.37 -14.65
C ASP A 28 21.88 0.35 -15.38
N SER A 29 22.41 -0.26 -16.46
CA SER A 29 21.69 -1.37 -17.10
C SER A 29 21.55 -2.54 -16.13
N ILE A 30 20.33 -3.07 -16.01
CA ILE A 30 20.07 -4.27 -15.23
C ILE A 30 20.64 -5.47 -15.99
N ILE A 31 21.64 -6.13 -15.40
CA ILE A 31 22.29 -7.31 -15.99
C ILE A 31 21.52 -8.56 -15.54
N VAL A 32 21.00 -9.30 -16.52
CA VAL A 32 20.30 -10.57 -16.30
C VAL A 32 21.24 -11.73 -16.63
N ASN A 33 21.48 -12.61 -15.65
CA ASN A 33 22.45 -13.71 -15.76
C ASN A 33 21.89 -15.08 -15.33
N GLY A 34 20.62 -15.13 -14.94
CA GLY A 34 19.93 -16.33 -14.49
C GLY A 34 20.09 -16.70 -13.02
N ARG A 35 20.77 -15.88 -12.21
CA ARG A 35 21.12 -16.24 -10.82
C ARG A 35 21.06 -15.11 -9.79
N THR A 36 21.20 -13.85 -10.20
CA THR A 36 21.33 -12.72 -9.26
C THR A 36 20.32 -11.60 -9.51
N LEU A 37 19.16 -11.92 -10.07
CA LEU A 37 18.07 -10.98 -10.25
C LEU A 37 17.50 -10.60 -8.88
N THR A 38 17.46 -9.30 -8.59
CA THR A 38 16.90 -8.78 -7.34
C THR A 38 15.40 -8.51 -7.48
N LEU A 39 14.67 -8.60 -6.37
CA LEU A 39 13.24 -8.26 -6.34
C LEU A 39 13.01 -6.76 -6.62
N GLY A 40 13.93 -5.89 -6.18
CA GLY A 40 13.92 -4.46 -6.54
C GLY A 40 13.99 -4.24 -8.05
N ALA A 41 14.83 -5.00 -8.77
CA ALA A 41 14.91 -4.92 -10.24
C ALA A 41 13.63 -5.42 -10.93
N VAL A 42 12.99 -6.47 -10.39
CA VAL A 42 11.69 -6.95 -10.89
C VAL A 42 10.62 -5.85 -10.82
N VAL A 43 10.53 -5.17 -9.68
CA VAL A 43 9.60 -4.05 -9.49
C VAL A 43 9.94 -2.89 -10.42
N ALA A 44 11.23 -2.56 -10.58
CA ALA A 44 11.69 -1.50 -11.45
C ALA A 44 11.25 -1.73 -12.90
N VAL A 45 11.53 -2.91 -13.46
CA VAL A 45 11.12 -3.31 -14.82
C VAL A 45 9.61 -3.30 -14.99
N ALA A 46 8.88 -3.80 -13.99
CA ALA A 46 7.44 -3.89 -14.03
C ALA A 46 6.74 -2.53 -14.02
N ARG A 47 7.27 -1.52 -13.32
CA ARG A 47 6.54 -0.28 -12.99
C ARG A 47 7.17 1.01 -13.51
N SER A 48 8.47 1.04 -13.79
CA SER A 48 9.19 2.28 -14.13
C SER A 48 9.31 2.47 -15.63
N THR A 49 9.42 3.69 -16.13
CA THR A 49 9.36 3.97 -17.58
C THR A 49 10.58 3.49 -18.38
N ASP A 50 11.79 3.62 -17.83
CA ASP A 50 13.04 3.51 -18.62
C ASP A 50 14.08 2.46 -18.16
N PRO A 51 13.72 1.33 -17.53
CA PRO A 51 14.73 0.35 -17.14
C PRO A 51 15.34 -0.32 -18.37
N LYS A 52 16.67 -0.22 -18.53
CA LYS A 52 17.43 -0.89 -19.60
C LYS A 52 17.91 -2.25 -19.16
N LEU A 53 17.70 -3.27 -19.98
CA LEU A 53 18.12 -4.65 -19.71
C LEU A 53 19.24 -5.09 -20.64
N ASN A 54 20.26 -5.71 -20.06
CA ASN A 54 21.33 -6.39 -20.78
C ASN A 54 21.44 -7.84 -20.31
N ILE A 55 21.76 -8.74 -21.23
CA ILE A 55 22.06 -10.13 -20.90
C ILE A 55 23.55 -10.23 -20.59
N ASP A 56 23.91 -10.96 -19.53
CA ASP A 56 25.31 -11.29 -19.27
C ASP A 56 25.91 -12.13 -20.40
N ALA A 57 27.07 -11.72 -20.92
CA ALA A 57 27.71 -12.35 -22.07
C ALA A 57 28.11 -13.81 -21.79
N THR A 58 28.48 -14.15 -20.56
CA THR A 58 28.84 -15.52 -20.17
C THR A 58 27.62 -16.41 -20.11
N ALA A 59 26.52 -15.91 -19.52
CA ALA A 59 25.23 -16.61 -19.51
C ALA A 59 24.73 -16.88 -20.93
N LEU A 60 24.76 -15.88 -21.82
CA LEU A 60 24.36 -16.01 -23.22
C LEU A 60 25.23 -17.05 -23.97
N ALA A 61 26.55 -17.01 -23.79
CA ALA A 61 27.47 -17.95 -24.42
C ALA A 61 27.26 -19.40 -23.97
N GLY A 62 26.70 -19.62 -22.77
CA GLY A 62 26.38 -20.95 -22.24
C GLY A 62 25.10 -21.58 -22.81
N ILE A 63 24.19 -20.77 -23.38
CA ILE A 63 22.87 -21.22 -23.86
C ILE A 63 22.94 -22.32 -24.92
N PRO A 64 23.75 -22.19 -26.01
CA PRO A 64 23.81 -23.19 -27.08
C PRO A 64 24.14 -24.61 -26.60
N VAL A 65 24.99 -24.74 -25.57
CA VAL A 65 25.46 -26.03 -25.05
C VAL A 65 24.29 -26.91 -24.62
N SER A 66 23.27 -26.33 -23.98
CA SER A 66 22.09 -27.05 -23.52
C SER A 66 21.16 -27.45 -24.67
N ALA A 67 21.03 -26.60 -25.69
CA ALA A 67 20.20 -26.86 -26.85
C ALA A 67 20.81 -27.95 -27.75
N ASP A 68 22.12 -27.86 -28.00
CA ASP A 68 22.87 -28.85 -28.78
C ASP A 68 22.80 -30.23 -28.14
N LEU A 69 22.87 -30.31 -26.80
CA LEU A 69 22.74 -31.58 -26.09
C LEU A 69 21.37 -32.23 -26.33
N ILE A 70 20.27 -31.46 -26.36
CA ILE A 70 18.94 -32.00 -26.68
C ILE A 70 18.91 -32.54 -28.09
N ILE A 71 19.37 -31.77 -29.07
CA ILE A 71 19.38 -32.14 -30.48
C ILE A 71 20.21 -33.42 -30.69
N ASN A 72 21.40 -33.48 -30.10
CA ASN A 72 22.29 -34.64 -30.14
C ASN A 72 21.73 -35.86 -29.40
N SER A 73 20.92 -35.65 -28.37
CA SER A 73 20.29 -36.75 -27.65
C SER A 73 19.14 -37.37 -28.44
N ILE A 74 18.24 -36.57 -29.00
CA ILE A 74 17.13 -37.09 -29.82
C ILE A 74 17.62 -37.73 -31.12
N SER A 75 18.71 -37.22 -31.72
CA SER A 75 19.30 -37.81 -32.93
C SER A 75 19.93 -39.19 -32.67
N ARG A 76 20.42 -39.43 -31.44
CA ARG A 76 20.88 -40.74 -30.94
C ARG A 76 19.75 -41.66 -30.48
N GLY A 77 18.49 -41.26 -30.67
CA GLY A 77 17.32 -42.07 -30.32
C GLY A 77 16.91 -41.99 -28.85
N GLN A 78 17.45 -41.06 -28.06
CA GLN A 78 16.96 -40.86 -26.68
C GLN A 78 15.54 -40.33 -26.69
N VAL A 79 14.71 -40.87 -25.79
CA VAL A 79 13.33 -40.42 -25.58
C VAL A 79 13.32 -39.37 -24.47
N ILE A 80 12.82 -38.17 -24.79
CA ILE A 80 12.84 -37.01 -23.92
C ILE A 80 11.44 -36.39 -23.85
N TYR A 81 10.90 -36.32 -22.62
CA TYR A 81 9.61 -35.70 -22.32
C TYR A 81 9.41 -34.36 -23.01
N GLY A 82 8.28 -34.21 -23.70
CA GLY A 82 7.85 -32.96 -24.32
C GLY A 82 8.75 -32.46 -25.45
N VAL A 83 9.71 -33.29 -25.89
CA VAL A 83 10.55 -33.06 -27.06
C VAL A 83 10.16 -34.02 -28.17
N ASN A 84 10.30 -35.33 -27.94
CA ASN A 84 9.85 -36.39 -28.86
C ASN A 84 8.80 -37.32 -28.20
N THR A 85 8.13 -36.83 -27.15
CA THR A 85 6.94 -37.43 -26.55
C THR A 85 5.78 -36.44 -26.54
N GLY A 86 4.56 -36.91 -26.23
CA GLY A 86 3.47 -36.01 -25.85
C GLY A 86 3.71 -35.28 -24.51
N PHE A 87 2.72 -34.50 -24.08
CA PHE A 87 2.75 -33.70 -22.85
C PHE A 87 1.73 -34.21 -21.84
N GLY A 88 1.97 -33.95 -20.55
CA GLY A 88 1.02 -34.26 -19.47
C GLY A 88 0.58 -35.72 -19.45
N GLY A 89 -0.73 -35.96 -19.36
CA GLY A 89 -1.34 -37.29 -19.39
C GLY A 89 -1.08 -38.09 -20.68
N ASN A 90 -0.56 -37.46 -21.74
CA ASN A 90 -0.24 -38.09 -23.03
C ASN A 90 1.28 -38.31 -23.23
N ALA A 91 2.08 -38.31 -22.16
CA ALA A 91 3.55 -38.43 -22.23
C ALA A 91 4.06 -39.81 -22.73
N ASP A 92 3.19 -40.81 -22.78
CA ASP A 92 3.42 -42.14 -23.36
C ASP A 92 3.45 -42.13 -24.90
N THR A 93 2.86 -41.11 -25.53
CA THR A 93 2.87 -40.94 -26.99
C THR A 93 4.30 -40.63 -27.48
N ARG A 94 4.68 -41.15 -28.65
CA ARG A 94 5.99 -40.92 -29.29
C ARG A 94 5.85 -40.15 -30.60
N VAL A 95 6.81 -39.27 -30.86
CA VAL A 95 6.80 -38.35 -32.00
C VAL A 95 8.10 -38.53 -32.80
N VAL A 96 7.99 -38.67 -34.11
CA VAL A 96 9.15 -38.77 -35.00
C VAL A 96 9.90 -37.44 -35.10
N LEU A 97 11.21 -37.47 -35.33
CA LEU A 97 12.06 -36.27 -35.37
C LEU A 97 11.54 -35.19 -36.34
N ALA A 98 11.01 -35.61 -37.50
CA ALA A 98 10.50 -34.72 -38.54
C ALA A 98 9.32 -33.82 -38.09
N VAL A 99 8.65 -34.12 -36.98
CA VAL A 99 7.48 -33.35 -36.51
C VAL A 99 7.65 -32.79 -35.09
N VAL A 100 8.85 -32.84 -34.52
CA VAL A 100 9.18 -32.27 -33.19
C VAL A 100 8.90 -30.76 -33.12
N GLU A 101 9.23 -30.00 -34.15
CA GLU A 101 8.92 -28.57 -34.18
C GLU A 101 7.40 -28.30 -34.30
N ALA A 102 6.70 -29.15 -35.05
CA ALA A 102 5.24 -29.06 -35.16
C ALA A 102 4.55 -29.37 -33.83
N LEU A 103 5.12 -30.29 -33.03
CA LEU A 103 4.69 -30.57 -31.67
C LEU A 103 4.82 -29.33 -30.77
N GLN A 104 5.94 -28.59 -30.84
CA GLN A 104 6.11 -27.36 -30.05
C GLN A 104 5.09 -26.29 -30.43
N ARG A 105 4.80 -26.12 -31.73
CA ARG A 105 3.73 -25.20 -32.19
C ARG A 105 2.34 -25.65 -31.73
N ALA A 106 2.07 -26.95 -31.74
CA ALA A 106 0.82 -27.51 -31.25
C ALA A 106 0.66 -27.28 -29.75
N LEU A 107 1.74 -27.39 -28.97
CA LEU A 107 1.74 -27.05 -27.55
C LEU A 107 1.30 -25.59 -27.34
N ILE A 108 1.98 -24.63 -27.95
CA ILE A 108 1.65 -23.20 -27.79
C ILE A 108 0.18 -22.94 -28.15
N ARG A 109 -0.27 -23.41 -29.32
CA ARG A 109 -1.66 -23.26 -29.77
C ARG A 109 -2.66 -23.87 -28.78
N SER A 110 -2.35 -25.03 -28.19
CA SER A 110 -3.24 -25.67 -27.21
C SER A 110 -3.36 -24.90 -25.88
N LYS A 111 -2.39 -24.01 -25.59
CA LYS A 111 -2.35 -23.22 -24.35
C LYS A 111 -2.93 -21.81 -24.51
N HIS A 112 -3.20 -21.37 -25.74
CA HIS A 112 -4.00 -20.18 -26.07
C HIS A 112 -5.50 -20.40 -25.78
N CYS A 113 -5.82 -20.73 -24.54
CA CYS A 113 -7.19 -20.98 -24.06
C CYS A 113 -7.72 -19.87 -23.13
N GLY A 114 -6.94 -18.79 -22.96
CA GLY A 114 -7.33 -17.66 -22.13
C GLY A 114 -8.50 -16.90 -22.73
N ILE A 115 -9.40 -16.45 -21.87
CA ILE A 115 -10.50 -15.56 -22.26
C ILE A 115 -9.95 -14.14 -22.19
N LEU A 116 -9.93 -13.48 -23.34
CA LEU A 116 -9.58 -12.07 -23.49
C LEU A 116 -10.71 -11.40 -24.25
N GLN A 117 -11.04 -10.18 -23.87
CA GLN A 117 -11.88 -9.36 -24.72
C GLN A 117 -11.12 -8.95 -25.98
N PRO A 118 -11.75 -8.94 -27.17
CA PRO A 118 -11.13 -8.36 -28.35
C PRO A 118 -10.75 -6.91 -28.03
N ALA A 119 -9.50 -6.52 -28.29
CA ALA A 119 -9.09 -5.13 -28.20
C ALA A 119 -10.15 -4.28 -28.91
N LEU A 120 -10.76 -3.33 -28.20
CA LEU A 120 -11.69 -2.38 -28.80
C LEU A 120 -11.00 -1.89 -30.07
N ARG A 121 -11.63 -2.10 -31.24
CA ARG A 121 -11.16 -1.46 -32.47
C ARG A 121 -11.07 0.00 -32.08
N SER A 122 -9.85 0.55 -32.04
CA SER A 122 -9.61 1.98 -31.91
C SER A 122 -10.70 2.64 -32.71
N GLN A 123 -11.57 3.41 -32.06
CA GLN A 123 -12.61 4.16 -32.76
C GLN A 123 -11.90 4.79 -33.96
N ASP A 124 -12.35 4.45 -35.16
CA ASP A 124 -11.87 5.05 -36.39
C ASP A 124 -12.08 6.56 -36.24
N GLN A 125 -11.05 7.28 -35.76
CA GLN A 125 -10.97 8.74 -35.78
C GLN A 125 -10.77 9.27 -37.22
N HIS A 126 -10.96 8.41 -38.21
CA HIS A 126 -11.19 8.81 -39.58
C HIS A 126 -12.53 8.29 -40.04
N ALA A 127 -13.57 9.10 -39.77
CA ALA A 127 -14.68 9.21 -40.70
C ALA A 127 -14.11 9.65 -42.06
N THR A 128 -13.61 8.70 -42.84
CA THR A 128 -13.40 8.91 -44.27
C THR A 128 -14.77 9.00 -44.91
N SER A 129 -15.20 10.22 -45.21
CA SER A 129 -16.22 10.48 -46.20
C SER A 129 -15.74 9.89 -47.53
N ASN A 130 -16.22 8.70 -47.87
CA ASN A 130 -16.65 8.28 -49.22
C ASN A 130 -16.60 6.76 -49.41
N GLY A 131 -17.72 6.21 -49.89
CA GLY A 131 -17.69 5.10 -50.85
C GLY A 131 -17.89 3.70 -50.28
N THR A 132 -19.17 3.31 -50.19
CA THR A 132 -19.70 1.96 -50.51
C THR A 132 -18.78 0.75 -50.32
N ARG A 133 -19.03 -0.05 -49.28
CA ARG A 133 -18.80 -1.50 -49.34
C ARG A 133 -19.98 -2.27 -48.75
N ASN A 134 -20.70 -2.94 -49.64
CA ASN A 134 -21.53 -4.09 -49.34
C ASN A 134 -20.67 -5.19 -48.71
N GLY A 135 -20.92 -5.47 -47.44
CA GLY A 135 -20.42 -6.63 -46.73
C GLY A 135 -21.23 -6.76 -45.46
N HIS A 136 -22.14 -7.74 -45.43
CA HIS A 136 -22.93 -8.07 -44.24
C HIS A 136 -22.02 -8.51 -43.09
N VAL A 137 -21.46 -7.55 -42.36
CA VAL A 137 -21.02 -7.78 -40.99
C VAL A 137 -22.29 -7.85 -40.17
N LYS A 138 -22.68 -9.06 -39.76
CA LYS A 138 -23.64 -9.24 -38.66
C LYS A 138 -23.02 -8.57 -37.43
N ALA A 139 -23.24 -7.28 -37.27
CA ALA A 139 -23.12 -6.61 -35.99
C ALA A 139 -24.10 -7.34 -35.09
N HIS A 140 -23.61 -8.28 -34.29
CA HIS A 140 -24.43 -8.89 -33.26
C HIS A 140 -24.98 -7.74 -32.42
N SER A 141 -26.29 -7.59 -32.50
CA SER A 141 -27.15 -6.62 -31.81
C SER A 141 -27.19 -6.87 -30.28
N LEU A 142 -26.04 -7.17 -29.67
CA LEU A 142 -25.86 -7.39 -28.24
C LEU A 142 -25.30 -6.14 -27.53
N GLN A 143 -25.28 -4.98 -28.19
CA GLN A 143 -24.93 -3.69 -27.59
C GLN A 143 -26.06 -3.08 -26.73
N LEU A 144 -27.04 -3.86 -26.30
CA LEU A 144 -28.15 -3.36 -25.46
C LEU A 144 -27.80 -3.33 -23.96
N SER A 145 -26.76 -4.03 -23.53
CA SER A 145 -26.32 -4.04 -22.13
C SER A 145 -24.88 -3.56 -22.00
N ILE A 146 -24.70 -2.54 -21.17
CA ILE A 146 -23.38 -2.15 -20.66
C ILE A 146 -22.91 -3.32 -19.77
N PRO A 147 -21.69 -3.85 -19.96
CA PRO A 147 -21.17 -4.92 -19.10
C PRO A 147 -21.09 -4.45 -17.65
N LEU A 148 -21.32 -5.37 -16.70
CA LEU A 148 -21.31 -5.05 -15.27
C LEU A 148 -19.93 -4.60 -14.78
N ASP A 149 -18.87 -5.09 -15.42
CA ASP A 149 -17.48 -4.78 -15.09
C ASP A 149 -16.74 -4.25 -16.32
N HIS A 150 -15.67 -3.48 -16.10
CA HIS A 150 -14.76 -3.11 -17.19
C HIS A 150 -14.14 -4.38 -17.79
N PRO A 151 -14.42 -4.70 -19.06
CA PRO A 151 -14.17 -6.06 -19.53
C PRO A 151 -12.68 -6.38 -19.78
N GLU A 152 -11.82 -5.37 -19.94
CA GLU A 152 -10.36 -5.56 -19.91
C GLU A 152 -9.85 -5.86 -18.49
N ALA A 153 -10.41 -5.20 -17.46
CA ALA A 153 -9.96 -5.37 -16.07
C ALA A 153 -10.34 -6.75 -15.50
N THR A 154 -11.37 -7.39 -16.05
CA THR A 154 -11.84 -8.71 -15.59
C THR A 154 -11.14 -9.89 -16.27
N THR A 155 -10.63 -9.69 -17.49
CA THR A 155 -10.12 -10.78 -18.35
C THR A 155 -8.63 -10.67 -18.68
N CYS A 156 -8.03 -9.48 -18.60
CA CYS A 156 -6.61 -9.26 -18.91
C CYS A 156 -5.79 -8.99 -17.63
N MET A 157 -4.55 -9.47 -17.61
CA MET A 157 -3.57 -9.09 -16.60
C MET A 157 -3.09 -7.65 -16.81
N PRO A 158 -2.80 -6.91 -15.73
CA PRO A 158 -2.09 -5.66 -15.82
C PRO A 158 -0.73 -5.81 -16.51
N GLU A 159 -0.40 -4.81 -17.30
CA GLU A 159 0.85 -4.64 -18.03
C GLU A 159 2.12 -4.81 -17.16
N SER A 160 2.08 -4.38 -15.90
CA SER A 160 3.17 -4.53 -14.95
C SER A 160 3.42 -5.98 -14.54
N TRP A 161 2.37 -6.79 -14.44
CA TRP A 161 2.47 -8.22 -14.11
C TRP A 161 3.14 -8.98 -15.25
N VAL A 162 2.79 -8.62 -16.49
CA VAL A 162 3.36 -9.23 -17.69
C VAL A 162 4.84 -8.89 -17.84
N ARG A 163 5.25 -7.65 -17.58
CA ARG A 163 6.68 -7.27 -17.58
C ARG A 163 7.49 -8.03 -16.53
N ALA A 164 6.98 -8.12 -15.30
CA ALA A 164 7.61 -8.92 -14.24
C ALA A 164 7.76 -10.39 -14.68
N THR A 165 6.71 -10.95 -15.28
CA THR A 165 6.70 -12.31 -15.83
C THR A 165 7.79 -12.51 -16.89
N MET A 166 7.84 -11.61 -17.88
CA MET A 166 8.80 -11.70 -18.98
C MET A 166 10.24 -11.63 -18.47
N LEU A 167 10.53 -10.75 -17.51
CA LEU A 167 11.86 -10.64 -16.90
C LEU A 167 12.25 -11.90 -16.13
N ILE A 168 11.37 -12.43 -15.28
CA ILE A 168 11.66 -13.65 -14.52
C ILE A 168 11.81 -14.85 -15.46
N ARG A 169 11.01 -14.93 -16.52
CA ARG A 169 11.16 -15.97 -17.56
C ARG A 169 12.50 -15.85 -18.27
N LEU A 170 12.93 -14.65 -18.63
CA LEU A 170 14.25 -14.39 -19.22
C LEU A 170 15.36 -14.88 -18.28
N ASN A 171 15.29 -14.50 -17.00
CA ASN A 171 16.27 -14.92 -16.00
C ASN A 171 16.31 -16.45 -15.86
N SER A 172 15.15 -17.11 -15.73
CA SER A 172 15.08 -18.56 -15.61
C SER A 172 15.69 -19.30 -16.81
N LEU A 173 15.46 -18.80 -18.04
CA LEU A 173 16.06 -19.36 -19.26
C LEU A 173 17.58 -19.16 -19.31
N LEU A 174 18.07 -18.01 -18.85
CA LEU A 174 19.49 -17.71 -18.75
C LEU A 174 20.25 -18.57 -17.74
N GLY A 175 19.55 -19.32 -16.88
CA GLY A 175 20.17 -20.33 -16.03
C GLY A 175 20.83 -21.49 -16.79
N GLY A 176 20.61 -21.61 -18.10
CA GLY A 176 21.39 -22.48 -19.00
C GLY A 176 21.02 -23.97 -18.96
N ALA A 177 19.94 -24.34 -18.28
CA ALA A 177 19.47 -25.73 -18.17
C ALA A 177 18.16 -26.00 -18.93
N SER A 178 17.65 -25.02 -19.69
CA SER A 178 16.36 -25.10 -20.39
C SER A 178 16.45 -25.59 -21.84
N GLY A 179 17.64 -25.61 -22.46
CA GLY A 179 17.77 -26.10 -23.84
C GLY A 179 17.11 -25.22 -24.89
N VAL A 180 17.17 -23.90 -24.71
CA VAL A 180 16.67 -22.91 -25.69
C VAL A 180 17.80 -22.40 -26.58
N GLN A 181 17.46 -21.81 -27.72
CA GLN A 181 18.43 -21.14 -28.59
C GLN A 181 18.73 -19.72 -28.09
N PRO A 182 19.91 -19.14 -28.41
CA PRO A 182 20.23 -17.75 -28.07
C PRO A 182 19.17 -16.74 -28.52
N VAL A 183 18.64 -16.92 -29.73
CA VAL A 183 17.60 -16.07 -30.30
C VAL A 183 16.36 -15.97 -29.39
N THR A 184 16.04 -17.03 -28.64
CA THR A 184 14.89 -17.05 -27.75
C THR A 184 15.07 -16.07 -26.57
N VAL A 185 16.25 -16.03 -25.94
CA VAL A 185 16.51 -15.07 -24.86
C VAL A 185 16.76 -13.65 -25.38
N GLU A 186 17.40 -13.53 -26.55
CA GLU A 186 17.62 -12.25 -27.24
C GLU A 186 16.31 -11.57 -27.67
N THR A 187 15.36 -12.34 -28.21
CA THR A 187 14.03 -11.81 -28.54
C THR A 187 13.30 -11.37 -27.27
N LEU A 188 13.34 -12.14 -26.19
CA LEU A 188 12.61 -11.79 -24.96
C LEU A 188 13.14 -10.51 -24.32
N VAL A 189 14.47 -10.31 -24.28
CA VAL A 189 15.05 -9.03 -23.81
C VAL A 189 14.72 -7.88 -24.78
N SER A 190 14.68 -8.14 -26.09
CA SER A 190 14.31 -7.13 -27.09
C SER A 190 12.86 -6.68 -26.93
N LEU A 191 11.92 -7.59 -26.62
CA LEU A 191 10.54 -7.23 -26.33
C LEU A 191 10.45 -6.33 -25.09
N LEU A 192 11.18 -6.68 -24.01
CA LEU A 192 11.20 -5.86 -22.80
C LEU A 192 11.79 -4.46 -23.05
N ASN A 193 12.93 -4.38 -23.74
CA ASN A 193 13.58 -3.10 -24.05
C ASN A 193 12.78 -2.22 -25.03
N ASN A 194 11.96 -2.81 -25.90
CA ASN A 194 11.04 -2.09 -26.79
C ASN A 194 9.63 -1.92 -26.19
N ASP A 195 9.43 -2.32 -24.93
CA ASP A 195 8.16 -2.23 -24.20
C ASP A 195 6.96 -2.89 -24.91
N ILE A 196 7.22 -3.98 -25.63
CA ILE A 196 6.23 -4.80 -26.33
C ILE A 196 5.70 -5.86 -25.36
N VAL A 197 4.45 -5.70 -24.95
CA VAL A 197 3.87 -6.47 -23.83
C VAL A 197 2.61 -7.19 -24.26
N PRO A 198 2.56 -8.53 -24.27
CA PRO A 198 1.37 -9.26 -24.71
C PRO A 198 0.15 -9.01 -23.83
N LEU A 199 -1.03 -8.96 -24.45
CA LEU A 199 -2.29 -9.13 -23.72
C LEU A 199 -2.33 -10.55 -23.18
N MET A 200 -2.23 -10.68 -21.85
CA MET A 200 -2.22 -11.97 -21.16
C MET A 200 -3.50 -12.15 -20.36
N PRO A 201 -4.12 -13.34 -20.37
CA PRO A 201 -5.37 -13.59 -19.65
C PRO A 201 -5.14 -13.59 -18.14
N LEU A 202 -6.06 -12.99 -17.38
CA LEU A 202 -6.00 -12.90 -15.92
C LEU A 202 -6.12 -14.27 -15.23
N ARG A 203 -6.81 -15.22 -15.87
CA ARG A 203 -7.12 -16.57 -15.34
C ARG A 203 -6.73 -17.65 -16.35
N GLY A 204 -6.61 -18.88 -15.86
CA GLY A 204 -6.29 -20.06 -16.69
C GLY A 204 -5.03 -20.82 -16.25
N SER A 205 -4.35 -20.38 -15.20
CA SER A 205 -3.25 -21.11 -14.59
C SER A 205 -3.63 -21.70 -13.23
N ILE A 206 -3.16 -22.92 -12.97
CA ILE A 206 -3.11 -23.57 -11.65
C ILE A 206 -1.68 -23.70 -11.12
N SER A 207 -0.70 -23.13 -11.83
CA SER A 207 0.71 -23.04 -11.42
C SER A 207 1.31 -24.40 -11.06
N ALA A 208 0.94 -25.43 -11.84
CA ALA A 208 1.19 -26.84 -11.57
C ALA A 208 2.40 -27.36 -12.34
N SER A 209 2.29 -27.48 -13.67
CA SER A 209 3.40 -27.67 -14.61
C SER A 209 3.89 -26.33 -15.15
N GLY A 210 3.95 -25.33 -14.26
CA GLY A 210 4.15 -23.93 -14.60
C GLY A 210 2.87 -23.22 -15.03
N ASP A 211 3.01 -21.94 -15.34
CA ASP A 211 1.94 -21.02 -15.75
C ASP A 211 1.66 -21.11 -17.26
N LEU A 212 1.38 -22.34 -17.73
CA LEU A 212 1.36 -22.74 -19.14
C LEU A 212 0.52 -21.82 -20.04
N SER A 213 -0.75 -21.60 -19.69
CA SER A 213 -1.66 -20.81 -20.51
C SER A 213 -1.18 -19.36 -20.66
N PRO A 214 -0.99 -18.59 -19.58
CA PRO A 214 -0.50 -17.21 -19.70
C PRO A 214 0.88 -17.13 -20.38
N LEU A 215 1.85 -18.00 -20.06
CA LEU A 215 3.18 -17.96 -20.70
C LEU A 215 3.13 -18.24 -22.22
N SER A 216 2.12 -18.95 -22.72
CA SER A 216 1.96 -19.18 -24.16
C SER A 216 1.66 -17.91 -24.95
N TYR A 217 1.16 -16.85 -24.31
CA TYR A 217 0.96 -15.54 -24.96
C TYR A 217 2.29 -14.81 -25.15
N ILE A 218 3.27 -15.00 -24.27
CA ILE A 218 4.66 -14.53 -24.48
C ILE A 218 5.28 -15.27 -25.66
N ALA A 219 5.17 -16.60 -25.70
CA ALA A 219 5.66 -17.40 -26.84
C ALA A 219 5.03 -16.93 -28.16
N GLY A 220 3.71 -16.73 -28.18
CA GLY A 220 3.01 -16.25 -29.37
C GLY A 220 3.39 -14.82 -29.78
N ALA A 221 3.68 -13.93 -28.82
CA ALA A 221 4.21 -12.60 -29.12
C ALA A 221 5.61 -12.67 -29.74
N MET A 222 6.50 -13.50 -29.22
CA MET A 222 7.84 -13.73 -29.79
C MET A 222 7.78 -14.33 -31.20
N GLN A 223 6.73 -15.12 -31.51
CA GLN A 223 6.47 -15.66 -32.85
C GLN A 223 5.77 -14.67 -33.78
N GLY A 224 5.39 -13.47 -33.31
CA GLY A 224 4.59 -12.53 -34.10
C GLY A 224 3.24 -13.11 -34.51
N ALA A 225 2.58 -13.89 -33.64
CA ALA A 225 1.33 -14.56 -33.98
C ALA A 225 0.21 -13.56 -34.35
N PRO A 226 -0.34 -13.57 -35.58
CA PRO A 226 -1.33 -12.57 -36.03
C PRO A 226 -2.64 -12.53 -35.23
N GLY A 227 -2.94 -13.60 -34.51
CA GLY A 227 -4.13 -13.71 -33.65
C GLY A 227 -3.94 -13.16 -32.24
N LEU A 228 -2.75 -12.66 -31.90
CA LEU A 228 -2.45 -12.08 -30.58
C LEU A 228 -2.24 -10.58 -30.69
N SER A 229 -2.68 -9.89 -29.64
CA SER A 229 -2.44 -8.46 -29.46
C SER A 229 -1.38 -8.23 -28.38
N VAL A 230 -0.64 -7.14 -28.55
CA VAL A 230 0.40 -6.65 -27.66
C VAL A 230 0.22 -5.15 -27.46
N TYR A 231 0.53 -4.66 -26.27
CA TYR A 231 0.67 -3.25 -25.99
C TYR A 231 2.06 -2.76 -26.42
N THR A 232 2.12 -1.57 -27.01
CA THR A 232 3.34 -0.87 -27.46
C THR A 232 3.20 0.64 -27.24
N GLY A 233 4.28 1.40 -27.48
CA GLY A 233 4.31 2.86 -27.32
C GLY A 233 4.66 3.31 -25.91
N SER A 234 4.64 4.63 -25.68
CA SER A 234 4.95 5.21 -24.37
C SER A 234 4.03 4.64 -23.28
N ARG A 235 4.57 4.43 -22.07
CA ARG A 235 3.80 4.04 -20.89
C ARG A 235 2.90 5.17 -20.35
N SER A 236 2.96 6.36 -20.94
CA SER A 236 2.03 7.47 -20.65
C SER A 236 0.64 7.21 -21.23
N SER A 237 -0.39 7.79 -20.62
CA SER A 237 -1.81 7.61 -20.98
C SER A 237 -2.09 7.83 -22.47
N ASP A 238 -1.41 8.77 -23.10
CA ASP A 238 -1.73 9.22 -24.46
C ASP A 238 -0.93 8.48 -25.54
N GLY A 239 0.07 7.68 -25.14
CA GLY A 239 1.01 7.04 -26.06
C GLY A 239 0.86 5.51 -26.16
N ARG A 240 0.04 4.90 -25.31
CA ARG A 240 -0.10 3.44 -25.24
C ARG A 240 -1.10 2.94 -26.29
N ARG A 241 -0.69 1.91 -27.06
CA ARG A 241 -1.47 1.36 -28.18
C ARG A 241 -1.49 -0.17 -28.13
N CYS A 242 -2.66 -0.76 -28.39
CA CYS A 242 -2.85 -2.20 -28.50
C CYS A 242 -2.89 -2.60 -29.98
N VAL A 243 -1.91 -3.39 -30.43
CA VAL A 243 -1.74 -3.77 -31.84
C VAL A 243 -1.46 -5.26 -31.98
N ARG A 244 -1.53 -5.78 -33.21
CA ARG A 244 -1.17 -7.18 -33.47
C ARG A 244 0.32 -7.43 -33.25
N ALA A 245 0.66 -8.61 -32.74
CA ALA A 245 2.05 -9.00 -32.46
C ALA A 245 2.96 -8.88 -33.70
N ASP A 246 2.53 -9.34 -34.88
CA ASP A 246 3.32 -9.24 -36.11
C ASP A 246 3.65 -7.80 -36.52
N LYS A 247 2.73 -6.87 -36.26
CA LYS A 247 2.92 -5.44 -36.53
C LYS A 247 3.89 -4.80 -35.55
N ALA A 248 3.74 -5.09 -34.26
CA ALA A 248 4.66 -4.61 -33.23
C ALA A 248 6.10 -5.08 -33.49
N LEU A 249 6.30 -6.35 -33.83
CA LEU A 249 7.63 -6.89 -34.14
C LEU A 249 8.23 -6.21 -35.38
N GLY A 250 7.43 -6.01 -36.44
CA GLY A 250 7.88 -5.31 -37.64
C GLY A 250 8.23 -3.83 -37.39
N GLU A 251 7.46 -3.13 -36.54
CA GLU A 251 7.72 -1.74 -36.15
C GLU A 251 9.02 -1.59 -35.33
N ALA A 252 9.37 -2.60 -34.53
CA ALA A 252 10.58 -2.61 -33.69
C ALA A 252 11.79 -3.33 -34.33
N ASP A 253 11.70 -3.75 -35.60
CA ASP A 253 12.71 -4.54 -36.31
C ASP A 253 13.14 -5.83 -35.58
N ILE A 254 12.19 -6.45 -34.86
CA ILE A 254 12.41 -7.72 -34.16
C ILE A 254 11.98 -8.88 -35.06
N LYS A 255 12.89 -9.81 -35.34
CA LYS A 255 12.56 -11.00 -36.13
C LYS A 255 11.75 -12.01 -35.30
N PRO A 256 10.63 -12.54 -35.83
CA PRO A 256 9.89 -13.61 -35.15
C PRO A 256 10.73 -14.87 -34.96
N ILE A 257 10.57 -15.54 -33.81
CA ILE A 257 11.27 -16.80 -33.54
C ILE A 257 10.58 -18.01 -34.19
N HIS A 258 11.39 -19.02 -34.52
CA HIS A 258 10.92 -20.35 -34.87
C HIS A 258 11.23 -21.31 -33.73
N LEU A 259 10.23 -22.06 -33.27
CA LEU A 259 10.40 -22.98 -32.12
C LEU A 259 11.06 -24.28 -32.57
N GLY A 260 12.32 -24.47 -32.18
CA GLY A 260 13.05 -25.73 -32.30
C GLY A 260 12.63 -26.76 -31.23
N PRO A 261 13.30 -27.93 -31.20
CA PRO A 261 13.08 -28.95 -30.18
C PRO A 261 13.12 -28.38 -28.75
N LYS A 262 12.15 -28.75 -27.90
CA LYS A 262 11.94 -28.27 -26.52
C LYS A 262 11.56 -26.79 -26.35
N GLU A 263 11.89 -25.88 -27.27
CA GLU A 263 11.77 -24.44 -27.01
C GLU A 263 10.36 -23.97 -26.65
N GLY A 264 9.33 -24.51 -27.30
CA GLY A 264 7.94 -24.21 -26.97
C GLY A 264 7.63 -24.56 -25.52
N LEU A 265 8.02 -25.77 -25.09
CA LEU A 265 7.88 -26.21 -23.71
C LEU A 265 8.70 -25.35 -22.76
N ALA A 266 9.97 -25.07 -23.09
CA ALA A 266 10.85 -24.26 -22.26
C ALA A 266 10.23 -22.88 -21.99
N ILE A 267 9.64 -22.20 -22.98
CA ILE A 267 9.01 -20.88 -22.76
C ILE A 267 7.80 -20.97 -21.82
N VAL A 268 6.96 -22.00 -21.95
CA VAL A 268 5.69 -22.09 -21.20
C VAL A 268 5.78 -22.83 -19.87
N ASN A 269 6.82 -23.62 -19.66
CA ASN A 269 6.98 -24.47 -18.49
C ASN A 269 7.82 -23.75 -17.44
N GLY A 270 7.17 -23.16 -16.45
CA GLY A 270 7.81 -22.48 -15.32
C GLY A 270 6.86 -21.58 -14.53
N THR A 271 7.34 -21.02 -13.43
CA THR A 271 6.51 -20.33 -12.42
C THR A 271 6.52 -18.81 -12.57
N ALA A 272 7.08 -18.30 -13.67
CA ALA A 272 7.40 -16.88 -13.84
C ALA A 272 6.20 -15.94 -13.71
N VAL A 273 4.98 -16.37 -14.07
CA VAL A 273 3.77 -15.53 -13.92
C VAL A 273 3.42 -15.41 -12.45
N SER A 274 3.36 -16.54 -11.75
CA SER A 274 3.10 -16.60 -10.32
C SER A 274 4.15 -15.83 -9.53
N ALA A 275 5.43 -16.07 -9.81
CA ALA A 275 6.55 -15.39 -9.17
C ALA A 275 6.56 -13.88 -9.47
N GLY A 276 6.19 -13.47 -10.69
CA GLY A 276 6.08 -12.06 -11.07
C GLY A 276 5.02 -11.32 -10.27
N VAL A 277 3.80 -11.85 -10.24
CA VAL A 277 2.69 -11.26 -9.46
C VAL A 277 3.00 -11.29 -7.97
N ALA A 278 3.58 -12.38 -7.47
CA ALA A 278 3.99 -12.52 -6.07
C ALA A 278 5.08 -11.51 -5.67
N SER A 279 6.05 -11.23 -6.56
CA SER A 279 7.11 -10.24 -6.32
C SER A 279 6.54 -8.82 -6.18
N LEU A 280 5.54 -8.48 -6.99
CA LEU A 280 4.83 -7.20 -6.87
C LEU A 280 4.00 -7.13 -5.58
N ALA A 281 3.32 -8.21 -5.21
CA ALA A 281 2.58 -8.30 -3.94
C ALA A 281 3.51 -8.17 -2.73
N LEU A 282 4.68 -8.82 -2.77
CA LEU A 282 5.71 -8.72 -1.73
C LEU A 282 6.19 -7.28 -1.59
N HIS A 283 6.53 -6.60 -2.68
CA HIS A 283 6.98 -5.22 -2.64
C HIS A 283 6.00 -4.30 -1.92
N GLU A 284 4.72 -4.37 -2.29
CA GLU A 284 3.66 -3.61 -1.64
C GLU A 284 3.54 -3.98 -0.14
N SER A 285 3.61 -5.28 0.17
CA SER A 285 3.49 -5.78 1.53
C SER A 285 4.62 -5.28 2.44
N LEU A 286 5.87 -5.30 1.96
CA LEU A 286 7.02 -4.75 2.69
C LEU A 286 6.83 -3.26 2.99
N CYS A 287 6.38 -2.48 2.00
CA CYS A 287 6.20 -1.05 2.17
C CYS A 287 5.03 -0.73 3.12
N LEU A 288 3.92 -1.48 3.06
CA LEU A 288 2.81 -1.35 4.00
C LEU A 288 3.18 -1.78 5.42
N ALA A 289 4.05 -2.78 5.59
CA ALA A 289 4.61 -3.13 6.90
C ALA A 289 5.55 -2.04 7.45
N GLY A 290 6.28 -1.34 6.59
CA GLY A 290 7.01 -0.13 6.96
C GLY A 290 6.08 0.99 7.40
N LEU A 291 5.06 1.30 6.60
CA LEU A 291 4.06 2.31 6.90
C LEU A 291 3.31 1.98 8.20
N SER A 292 3.07 0.69 8.49
CA SER A 292 2.41 0.25 9.71
C SER A 292 3.11 0.71 10.99
N GLN A 293 4.44 0.68 10.98
CA GLN A 293 5.25 1.14 12.11
C GLN A 293 5.21 2.67 12.24
N VAL A 294 5.24 3.40 11.12
CA VAL A 294 5.08 4.87 11.10
C VAL A 294 3.70 5.27 11.65
N LEU A 295 2.62 4.66 11.17
CA LEU A 295 1.26 4.95 11.65
C LEU A 295 1.09 4.58 13.13
N THR A 296 1.75 3.53 13.60
CA THR A 296 1.72 3.18 15.04
C THR A 296 2.42 4.26 15.87
N ALA A 297 3.57 4.77 15.44
CA ALA A 297 4.23 5.89 16.12
C ALA A 297 3.35 7.16 16.13
N MET A 298 2.77 7.52 14.98
CA MET A 298 1.81 8.64 14.91
C MET A 298 0.59 8.41 15.83
N SER A 299 0.13 7.16 15.94
CA SER A 299 -0.98 6.81 16.84
C SER A 299 -0.61 7.04 18.30
N VAL A 300 0.61 6.65 18.72
CA VAL A 300 1.10 6.92 20.08
C VAL A 300 1.02 8.42 20.38
N GLU A 301 1.47 9.28 19.47
CA GLU A 301 1.38 10.73 19.65
C GLU A 301 -0.07 11.24 19.68
N ALA A 302 -0.92 10.79 18.76
CA ALA A 302 -2.32 11.21 18.68
C ALA A 302 -3.14 10.81 19.93
N PHE A 303 -2.84 9.64 20.51
CA PHE A 303 -3.45 9.16 21.75
C PHE A 303 -2.78 9.71 23.02
N LEU A 304 -1.73 10.53 22.91
CA LEU A 304 -0.88 10.88 24.06
C LEU A 304 -0.46 9.59 24.81
N GLY A 305 -0.08 8.56 24.06
CA GLY A 305 0.39 7.26 24.54
C GLY A 305 1.80 7.35 25.12
N THR A 306 2.27 6.24 25.69
CA THR A 306 3.62 6.13 26.26
C THR A 306 4.57 5.42 25.31
N ASP A 307 5.80 5.93 25.20
CA ASP A 307 6.89 5.29 24.47
C ASP A 307 7.50 4.10 25.23
N GLU A 308 7.24 3.98 26.53
CA GLU A 308 7.69 2.88 27.40
C GLU A 308 7.32 1.49 26.83
N SER A 309 6.21 1.38 26.10
CA SER A 309 5.78 0.13 25.46
C SER A 309 6.79 -0.42 24.43
N PHE A 310 7.67 0.46 23.93
CA PHE A 310 8.67 0.18 22.92
C PHE A 310 10.10 0.20 23.48
N ASP A 311 10.25 0.31 24.80
CA ASP A 311 11.56 0.30 25.46
C ASP A 311 12.35 -0.98 25.06
N PRO A 312 13.62 -0.84 24.65
CA PRO A 312 14.45 -1.97 24.23
C PRO A 312 14.47 -3.13 25.24
N PHE A 313 14.45 -2.83 26.54
CA PHE A 313 14.46 -3.84 27.60
C PHE A 313 13.28 -4.82 27.48
N ILE A 314 12.08 -4.34 27.16
CA ILE A 314 10.89 -5.20 27.00
C ILE A 314 11.10 -6.20 25.86
N ALA A 315 11.69 -5.76 24.75
CA ALA A 315 11.97 -6.61 23.61
C ALA A 315 13.17 -7.55 23.87
N GLU A 316 14.17 -7.13 24.65
CA GLU A 316 15.28 -7.97 25.08
C GLU A 316 14.82 -9.15 25.96
N MET A 317 13.84 -8.93 26.83
CA MET A 317 13.28 -9.99 27.68
C MET A 317 12.45 -11.01 26.89
N ARG A 318 11.94 -10.64 25.70
CA ARG A 318 11.23 -11.54 24.77
C ARG A 318 11.72 -11.34 23.33
N PRO A 319 12.91 -11.87 22.98
CA PRO A 319 13.68 -11.44 21.82
C PRO A 319 13.26 -12.14 20.52
N HIS A 320 11.97 -12.07 20.17
CA HIS A 320 11.53 -12.41 18.81
C HIS A 320 12.11 -11.38 17.84
N PRO A 321 12.86 -11.76 16.79
CA PRO A 321 13.60 -10.80 15.94
C PRO A 321 12.72 -9.67 15.38
N GLY A 322 11.51 -9.98 14.92
CA GLY A 322 10.59 -8.97 14.41
C GLY A 322 10.05 -8.06 15.50
N GLN A 323 9.80 -8.58 16.71
CA GLN A 323 9.37 -7.76 17.85
C GLN A 323 10.47 -6.78 18.26
N VAL A 324 11.72 -7.24 18.32
CA VAL A 324 12.89 -6.42 18.64
C VAL A 324 13.07 -5.32 17.60
N ASP A 325 13.02 -5.68 16.31
CA ASP A 325 13.15 -4.71 15.23
C ASP A 325 12.03 -3.66 15.24
N SER A 326 10.78 -4.11 15.44
CA SER A 326 9.61 -3.22 15.50
C SER A 326 9.64 -2.28 16.72
N ALA A 327 9.96 -2.80 17.91
CA ALA A 327 10.04 -1.98 19.13
C ALA A 327 11.12 -0.91 18.99
N ARG A 328 12.34 -1.30 18.59
CA ARG A 328 13.44 -0.38 18.33
C ARG A 328 13.06 0.72 17.33
N THR A 329 12.41 0.33 16.24
CA THR A 329 12.03 1.27 15.16
C THR A 329 10.99 2.27 15.64
N ILE A 330 9.89 1.80 16.25
CA ILE A 330 8.81 2.68 16.73
C ILE A 330 9.32 3.60 17.85
N HIS A 331 10.15 3.08 18.76
CA HIS A 331 10.80 3.88 19.80
C HIS A 331 11.68 4.98 19.20
N ALA A 332 12.45 4.68 18.16
CA ALA A 332 13.26 5.67 17.46
C ALA A 332 12.40 6.72 16.73
N PHE A 333 11.29 6.32 16.10
CA PHE A 333 10.36 7.23 15.43
C PHE A 333 9.74 8.27 16.37
N LEU A 334 9.58 7.94 17.65
CA LEU A 334 9.00 8.81 18.68
C LEU A 334 10.02 9.78 19.31
N ARG A 335 11.32 9.65 19.00
CA ARG A 335 12.35 10.54 19.55
C ARG A 335 12.05 12.00 19.24
N GLY A 336 12.13 12.85 20.26
CA GLY A 336 11.86 14.28 20.14
C GLY A 336 10.37 14.66 20.17
N SER A 337 9.47 13.68 20.26
CA SER A 337 8.04 13.95 20.42
C SER A 337 7.76 14.74 21.69
N LYS A 338 6.88 15.73 21.58
CA LYS A 338 6.31 16.49 22.71
C LYS A 338 4.90 16.03 23.07
N LEU A 339 4.34 15.09 22.30
CA LEU A 339 2.99 14.54 22.50
C LEU A 339 3.01 13.15 23.13
N ALA A 340 4.03 12.34 22.83
CA ALA A 340 4.23 11.08 23.54
C ALA A 340 4.55 11.36 25.02
N ARG A 341 3.96 10.56 25.91
CA ARG A 341 4.20 10.63 27.35
C ARG A 341 5.42 9.77 27.71
N HIS A 342 6.17 10.22 28.69
CA HIS A 342 7.15 9.41 29.40
C HIS A 342 6.61 9.12 30.80
N ASN A 343 6.47 7.85 31.14
CA ASN A 343 5.91 7.45 32.44
C ASN A 343 6.93 7.67 33.56
N ASP A 344 6.85 8.83 34.24
CA ASP A 344 7.68 9.16 35.41
C ASP A 344 7.07 8.70 36.75
N GLY A 345 5.86 8.16 36.70
CA GLY A 345 5.13 7.58 37.82
C GLY A 345 4.44 8.57 38.75
N LYS A 346 4.40 9.87 38.43
CA LYS A 346 3.82 10.92 39.30
C LYS A 346 2.33 11.19 39.07
N ASP A 347 1.79 10.83 37.91
CA ASP A 347 0.41 11.15 37.55
C ASP A 347 -0.59 10.06 37.99
N SER A 348 -1.81 10.49 38.36
CA SER A 348 -2.91 9.61 38.81
C SER A 348 -3.83 9.12 37.68
N VAL A 349 -3.41 9.25 36.41
CA VAL A 349 -4.19 8.85 35.23
C VAL A 349 -4.01 7.36 34.90
N LEU A 350 -4.87 6.80 34.03
CA LEU A 350 -4.72 5.44 33.50
C LEU A 350 -3.28 5.21 32.99
N ARG A 351 -2.56 4.32 33.68
CA ARG A 351 -1.11 4.13 33.50
C ARG A 351 -0.73 3.31 32.27
N GLN A 352 -1.69 2.59 31.70
CA GLN A 352 -1.45 1.70 30.57
C GLN A 352 -2.27 2.11 29.35
N ASP A 353 -1.61 2.09 28.19
CA ASP A 353 -2.31 2.19 26.92
C ASP A 353 -3.09 0.89 26.61
N ARG A 354 -4.07 1.01 25.71
CA ARG A 354 -4.79 -0.14 25.15
C ARG A 354 -3.85 -0.98 24.28
N TYR A 355 -4.26 -2.22 24.03
CA TYR A 355 -3.41 -3.21 23.34
C TYR A 355 -3.01 -2.78 21.93
N SER A 356 -3.89 -2.08 21.21
CA SER A 356 -3.60 -1.55 19.87
C SER A 356 -2.39 -0.61 19.82
N LEU A 357 -1.96 -0.03 20.95
CA LEU A 357 -0.68 0.68 21.07
C LEU A 357 0.35 -0.17 21.82
N ARG A 358 0.01 -0.60 23.04
CA ARG A 358 0.96 -1.20 23.98
C ARG A 358 1.51 -2.55 23.52
N THR A 359 0.76 -3.31 22.72
CA THR A 359 1.21 -4.61 22.21
C THR A 359 1.56 -4.56 20.73
N ALA A 360 1.73 -3.37 20.14
CA ALA A 360 1.90 -3.22 18.71
C ALA A 360 3.16 -3.93 18.19
N SER A 361 4.30 -3.84 18.89
CA SER A 361 5.52 -4.54 18.46
C SER A 361 5.41 -6.06 18.55
N GLN A 362 4.68 -6.58 19.54
CA GLN A 362 4.39 -8.01 19.67
C GLN A 362 3.43 -8.51 18.58
N TRP A 363 2.57 -7.63 18.06
CA TRP A 363 1.63 -7.92 16.98
C TRP A 363 2.27 -7.81 15.60
N ILE A 364 3.06 -6.76 15.36
CA ILE A 364 3.77 -6.51 14.10
C ILE A 364 4.94 -7.50 13.94
N GLY A 365 5.65 -7.82 15.01
CA GLY A 365 6.88 -8.62 14.96
C GLY A 365 6.79 -9.92 14.15
N PRO A 366 5.86 -10.83 14.46
CA PRO A 366 5.69 -12.07 13.69
C PRO A 366 5.36 -11.83 12.20
N VAL A 367 4.65 -10.74 11.88
CA VAL A 367 4.37 -10.36 10.48
C VAL A 367 5.66 -10.00 9.75
N LEU A 368 6.57 -9.27 10.39
CA LEU A 368 7.86 -8.91 9.81
C LEU A 368 8.74 -10.15 9.57
N GLU A 369 8.69 -11.12 10.47
CA GLU A 369 9.41 -12.40 10.32
C GLU A 369 8.87 -13.20 9.13
N ASP A 370 7.54 -13.29 9.00
CA ASP A 370 6.87 -13.96 7.87
C ASP A 370 7.17 -13.26 6.53
N PHE A 371 7.18 -11.93 6.51
CA PHE A 371 7.48 -11.17 5.29
C PHE A 371 8.95 -11.32 4.88
N SER A 372 9.86 -11.41 5.85
CA SER A 372 11.28 -11.68 5.60
C SER A 372 11.48 -13.09 5.02
N LEU A 373 10.78 -14.10 5.55
CA LEU A 373 10.81 -15.44 4.98
C LEU A 373 10.20 -15.50 3.57
N SER A 374 9.11 -14.77 3.33
CA SER A 374 8.53 -14.66 1.98
C SER A 374 9.47 -13.97 1.00
N TYR A 375 10.26 -13.00 1.45
CA TYR A 375 11.32 -12.38 0.65
C TYR A 375 12.33 -13.43 0.19
N ASP A 376 12.90 -14.20 1.12
CA ASP A 376 13.90 -15.24 0.79
C ASP A 376 13.35 -16.30 -0.17
N GLN A 377 12.10 -16.73 0.06
CA GLN A 377 11.41 -17.69 -0.80
C GLN A 377 11.26 -17.16 -2.23
N LEU A 378 10.83 -15.90 -2.39
CA LEU A 378 10.64 -15.31 -3.71
C LEU A 378 11.97 -14.94 -4.38
N THR A 379 12.98 -14.47 -3.64
CA THR A 379 14.35 -14.26 -4.15
C THR A 379 14.93 -15.56 -4.72
N THR A 380 14.70 -16.69 -4.05
CA THR A 380 15.11 -18.01 -4.55
C THR A 380 14.34 -18.38 -5.82
N GLU A 381 13.02 -18.22 -5.82
CA GLU A 381 12.17 -18.57 -6.96
C GLU A 381 12.55 -17.78 -8.23
N VAL A 382 12.72 -16.46 -8.13
CA VAL A 382 13.04 -15.60 -9.31
C VAL A 382 14.42 -15.89 -9.90
N ASN A 383 15.29 -16.57 -9.15
CA ASN A 383 16.63 -17.00 -9.56
C ASN A 383 16.74 -18.52 -9.78
N SER A 384 15.61 -19.22 -9.88
CA SER A 384 15.57 -20.66 -10.13
C SER A 384 15.33 -20.97 -11.61
N VAL A 385 15.88 -22.10 -12.07
CA VAL A 385 15.46 -22.71 -13.35
C VAL A 385 14.20 -23.52 -13.08
N THR A 386 13.04 -22.90 -13.31
CA THR A 386 11.72 -23.52 -13.18
C THR A 386 11.32 -24.06 -14.54
N ASP A 387 11.74 -25.28 -14.88
CA ASP A 387 11.51 -25.92 -16.18
C ASP A 387 11.59 -27.45 -16.03
N ASN A 388 11.13 -28.18 -17.06
CA ASN A 388 11.27 -29.62 -17.17
C ASN A 388 11.22 -30.08 -18.65
N PRO A 389 12.07 -31.03 -19.06
CA PRO A 389 13.23 -31.54 -18.33
C PRO A 389 14.37 -30.52 -18.23
N LEU A 390 15.26 -30.72 -17.27
CA LEU A 390 16.49 -29.93 -17.11
C LEU A 390 17.66 -30.59 -17.83
N VAL A 391 18.53 -29.77 -18.38
CA VAL A 391 19.75 -30.17 -19.10
C VAL A 391 20.97 -29.95 -18.20
N ASP A 392 21.54 -31.02 -17.67
CA ASP A 392 22.81 -31.03 -16.94
C ASP A 392 23.95 -31.12 -17.96
N THR A 393 24.39 -29.97 -18.45
CA THR A 393 25.46 -29.86 -19.47
C THR A 393 26.80 -30.39 -18.97
N ALA A 394 27.09 -30.24 -17.68
CA ALA A 394 28.33 -30.72 -17.07
C ALA A 394 28.44 -32.25 -17.10
N ARG A 395 27.33 -32.96 -16.91
CA ARG A 395 27.28 -34.43 -16.95
C ARG A 395 26.74 -35.00 -18.26
N GLY A 396 26.32 -34.16 -19.20
CA GLY A 396 25.70 -34.60 -20.46
C GLY A 396 24.37 -35.35 -20.24
N ARG A 397 23.58 -34.98 -19.23
CA ARG A 397 22.33 -35.68 -18.85
C ARG A 397 21.11 -34.78 -19.02
N ILE A 398 19.98 -35.39 -19.33
CA ILE A 398 18.66 -34.74 -19.34
C ILE A 398 17.83 -35.37 -18.23
N LEU A 399 17.36 -34.54 -17.30
CA LEU A 399 16.72 -34.96 -16.05
C LEU A 399 15.26 -34.51 -16.02
N HIS A 400 14.37 -35.45 -15.75
CA HIS A 400 12.94 -35.21 -15.60
C HIS A 400 12.61 -34.98 -14.12
N GLY A 401 11.93 -33.88 -13.82
CA GLY A 401 11.64 -33.45 -12.45
C GLY A 401 10.43 -32.52 -12.37
N GLY A 402 10.26 -31.88 -11.21
CA GLY A 402 9.08 -31.08 -10.87
C GLY A 402 9.35 -29.61 -10.56
N ASN A 403 10.45 -29.02 -11.05
CA ASN A 403 10.83 -27.62 -10.76
C ASN A 403 9.82 -26.57 -11.24
N PHE A 404 8.82 -26.99 -12.00
CA PHE A 404 7.70 -26.17 -12.43
C PHE A 404 6.61 -25.95 -11.34
N GLN A 405 6.73 -26.62 -10.19
CA GLN A 405 5.71 -26.63 -9.13
C GLN A 405 5.90 -25.43 -8.19
N ALA A 406 5.02 -24.43 -8.26
CA ALA A 406 5.18 -23.16 -7.56
C ALA A 406 4.71 -23.16 -6.09
N LYS A 407 4.83 -24.29 -5.36
CA LYS A 407 4.30 -24.36 -3.97
C LYS A 407 5.03 -23.41 -3.02
N ALA A 408 6.31 -23.12 -3.27
CA ALA A 408 7.07 -22.11 -2.52
C ALA A 408 6.44 -20.71 -2.69
N VAL A 409 6.04 -20.34 -3.91
CA VAL A 409 5.34 -19.08 -4.18
C VAL A 409 4.02 -18.99 -3.42
N THR A 410 3.20 -20.06 -3.44
CA THR A 410 1.95 -20.10 -2.66
C THR A 410 2.22 -19.91 -1.17
N SER A 411 3.23 -20.60 -0.63
CA SER A 411 3.63 -20.46 0.77
C SER A 411 4.01 -19.02 1.10
N ALA A 412 4.78 -18.36 0.22
CA ALA A 412 5.19 -16.97 0.42
C ALA A 412 3.99 -16.00 0.43
N VAL A 413 3.15 -16.04 -0.60
CA VAL A 413 2.03 -15.07 -0.72
C VAL A 413 0.91 -15.31 0.29
N GLU A 414 0.72 -16.53 0.81
CA GLU A 414 -0.22 -16.77 1.90
C GLU A 414 0.24 -16.17 3.23
N LYS A 415 1.54 -16.22 3.54
CA LYS A 415 2.11 -15.49 4.68
C LYS A 415 1.93 -13.98 4.51
N LEU A 416 2.19 -13.46 3.31
CA LEU A 416 1.97 -12.05 3.00
C LEU A 416 0.52 -11.65 3.28
N ARG A 417 -0.44 -12.41 2.74
CA ARG A 417 -1.87 -12.10 2.88
C ARG A 417 -2.37 -12.18 4.31
N GLN A 418 -1.93 -13.16 5.08
CA GLN A 418 -2.26 -13.26 6.51
C GLN A 418 -1.63 -12.13 7.32
N GLY A 419 -0.37 -11.78 7.04
CA GLY A 419 0.29 -10.65 7.67
C GLY A 419 -0.39 -9.31 7.35
N LEU A 420 -0.79 -9.07 6.10
CA LEU A 420 -1.55 -7.88 5.71
C LEU A 420 -2.86 -7.77 6.50
N GLN A 421 -3.59 -8.87 6.68
CA GLN A 421 -4.80 -8.89 7.51
C GLN A 421 -4.52 -8.59 8.98
N SER A 422 -3.43 -9.14 9.52
CA SER A 422 -2.99 -8.86 10.88
C SER A 422 -2.68 -7.36 11.07
N LEU A 423 -1.91 -6.75 10.17
CA LEU A 423 -1.64 -5.30 10.20
C LEU A 423 -2.93 -4.48 10.05
N GLY A 424 -3.84 -4.91 9.18
CA GLY A 424 -5.15 -4.28 9.02
C GLY A 424 -5.99 -4.29 10.30
N ARG A 425 -6.00 -5.41 11.04
CA ARG A 425 -6.72 -5.48 12.32
C ARG A 425 -6.16 -4.49 13.35
N LEU A 426 -4.84 -4.33 13.40
CA LEU A 426 -4.17 -3.36 14.28
C LEU A 426 -4.57 -1.93 13.93
N HIS A 427 -4.45 -1.54 12.66
CA HIS A 427 -4.74 -0.19 12.22
C HIS A 427 -6.23 0.15 12.25
N PHE A 428 -7.11 -0.81 12.01
CA PHE A 428 -8.54 -0.60 12.21
C PHE A 428 -8.84 -0.28 13.67
N GLU A 429 -8.24 -1.00 14.64
CA GLU A 429 -8.47 -0.71 16.05
C GLU A 429 -7.91 0.66 16.48
N GLN A 430 -6.70 1.01 16.01
CA GLN A 430 -6.10 2.33 16.25
C GLN A 430 -6.97 3.44 15.65
N CYS A 431 -7.40 3.31 14.39
CA CYS A 431 -8.21 4.30 13.69
C CYS A 431 -9.60 4.46 14.34
N LYS A 432 -10.31 3.36 14.60
CA LYS A 432 -11.62 3.36 15.29
C LYS A 432 -11.53 4.06 16.65
N ASP A 433 -10.50 3.77 17.44
CA ASP A 433 -10.36 4.36 18.77
C ASP A 433 -10.06 5.87 18.73
N LEU A 434 -9.58 6.43 17.62
CA LEU A 434 -9.45 7.88 17.44
C LEU A 434 -10.82 8.56 17.30
N PHE A 435 -11.76 7.90 16.61
CA PHE A 435 -13.09 8.48 16.37
C PHE A 435 -13.98 8.50 17.62
N ASN A 436 -13.67 7.70 18.65
CA ASN A 436 -14.49 7.58 19.84
C ASN A 436 -13.94 8.41 21.02
N PRO A 437 -14.68 9.44 21.51
CA PRO A 437 -14.29 10.26 22.66
C PRO A 437 -13.99 9.48 23.94
N ASP A 438 -14.61 8.31 24.11
CA ASP A 438 -14.43 7.48 25.31
C ASP A 438 -13.06 6.78 25.32
N THR A 439 -12.36 6.77 24.19
CA THR A 439 -11.14 5.99 23.97
C THR A 439 -9.97 6.85 23.47
N ASN A 440 -10.27 7.98 22.84
CA ASN A 440 -9.28 8.86 22.20
C ASN A 440 -8.63 9.89 23.13
N ARG A 441 -8.91 9.86 24.45
CA ARG A 441 -8.31 10.75 25.46
C ARG A 441 -8.51 12.23 25.18
N GLY A 442 -9.75 12.64 24.92
CA GLY A 442 -10.15 14.05 24.88
C GLY A 442 -10.14 14.69 23.49
N LEU A 443 -10.00 13.91 22.42
CA LEU A 443 -10.31 14.38 21.07
C LEU A 443 -11.85 14.42 20.87
N PRO A 444 -12.37 15.31 20.02
CA PRO A 444 -13.79 15.40 19.71
C PRO A 444 -14.31 14.14 19.00
N PRO A 445 -15.63 13.87 19.04
CA PRO A 445 -16.24 12.74 18.36
C PRO A 445 -15.95 12.82 16.87
N ASN A 446 -15.54 11.70 16.27
CA ASN A 446 -15.24 11.65 14.84
C ASN A 446 -14.23 12.72 14.42
N LEU A 447 -13.32 13.17 15.29
CA LEU A 447 -12.25 14.15 14.96
C LEU A 447 -12.75 15.45 14.30
N VAL A 448 -13.98 15.87 14.62
CA VAL A 448 -14.54 17.12 14.10
C VAL A 448 -13.87 18.32 14.75
N VAL A 449 -13.43 19.28 13.93
CA VAL A 449 -12.88 20.57 14.38
C VAL A 449 -13.98 21.62 14.61
N ASP A 450 -15.13 21.42 13.95
CA ASP A 450 -16.34 22.22 14.07
C ASP A 450 -17.18 21.82 15.28
N GLU A 451 -18.38 22.39 15.41
CA GLU A 451 -19.30 22.00 16.47
C GLU A 451 -19.78 20.55 16.26
N PRO A 452 -19.73 19.68 17.30
CA PRO A 452 -20.19 18.30 17.20
C PRO A 452 -21.65 18.14 16.75
N SER A 453 -22.51 19.13 17.03
CA SER A 453 -23.91 19.12 16.56
C SER A 453 -24.03 19.39 15.05
N GLY A 454 -23.08 20.11 14.47
CA GLY A 454 -23.12 20.63 13.10
C GLY A 454 -22.26 19.87 12.10
N SER A 455 -21.32 19.03 12.54
CA SER A 455 -20.39 18.33 11.65
C SER A 455 -20.34 16.82 11.88
N TYR A 456 -20.35 16.07 10.77
CA TYR A 456 -20.38 14.60 10.76
C TYR A 456 -19.33 13.96 9.83
N LEU A 457 -18.37 14.78 9.35
CA LEU A 457 -17.49 14.51 8.20
C LEU A 457 -16.80 13.13 8.23
N TRP A 458 -16.35 12.69 9.41
CA TRP A 458 -15.54 11.47 9.53
C TRP A 458 -16.35 10.21 9.82
N LYS A 459 -17.67 10.30 10.02
CA LYS A 459 -18.51 9.10 10.24
C LYS A 459 -18.49 8.16 9.04
N GLY A 460 -18.46 8.71 7.81
CA GLY A 460 -18.35 7.91 6.59
C GLY A 460 -17.02 7.16 6.50
N VAL A 461 -15.93 7.79 6.97
CA VAL A 461 -14.59 7.19 7.00
C VAL A 461 -14.56 6.01 7.98
N ASP A 462 -15.14 6.16 9.17
CA ASP A 462 -15.29 5.07 10.15
C ASP A 462 -15.96 3.83 9.53
N ILE A 463 -17.12 4.02 8.88
CA ILE A 463 -17.86 2.95 8.18
C ILE A 463 -17.01 2.32 7.06
N MET A 464 -16.35 3.14 6.25
CA MET A 464 -15.51 2.65 5.15
C MET A 464 -14.35 1.79 5.67
N THR A 465 -13.67 2.22 6.74
CA THR A 465 -12.58 1.45 7.33
C THR A 465 -13.05 0.09 7.88
N ALA A 466 -14.27 0.02 8.44
CA ALA A 466 -14.87 -1.25 8.86
C ALA A 466 -15.15 -2.18 7.66
N ALA A 467 -15.66 -1.64 6.55
CA ALA A 467 -15.91 -2.39 5.32
C ALA A 467 -14.60 -2.96 4.73
N ALA A 468 -13.58 -2.11 4.53
CA ALA A 468 -12.28 -2.52 4.01
C ALA A 468 -11.60 -3.58 4.89
N THR A 469 -11.70 -3.44 6.21
CA THR A 469 -11.15 -4.42 7.18
C THR A 469 -11.90 -5.75 7.13
N SER A 470 -13.22 -5.72 6.93
CA SER A 470 -14.04 -6.93 6.83
C SER A 470 -13.71 -7.73 5.57
N GLU A 471 -13.55 -7.05 4.44
CA GLU A 471 -13.13 -7.68 3.18
C GLU A 471 -11.69 -8.22 3.27
N LEU A 472 -10.77 -7.47 3.87
CA LEU A 472 -9.41 -7.94 4.17
C LEU A 472 -9.42 -9.20 5.05
N GLY A 473 -10.32 -9.28 6.02
CA GLY A 473 -10.56 -10.47 6.84
C GLY A 473 -10.97 -11.70 6.02
N PHE A 474 -11.87 -11.53 5.04
CA PHE A 474 -12.29 -12.60 4.13
C PHE A 474 -11.14 -13.07 3.22
N LEU A 475 -10.36 -12.13 2.68
CA LEU A 475 -9.24 -12.42 1.78
C LEU A 475 -8.12 -13.24 2.44
N ALA A 476 -7.99 -13.19 3.76
CA ALA A 476 -6.99 -13.98 4.51
C ALA A 476 -7.19 -15.50 4.46
N GLY A 477 -8.29 -15.99 3.85
CA GLY A 477 -8.55 -17.41 3.65
C GLY A 477 -7.41 -18.15 2.92
N ASN A 478 -7.26 -19.44 3.25
CA ASN A 478 -6.27 -20.34 2.63
C ASN A 478 -6.72 -20.74 1.23
N VAL A 479 -5.99 -20.27 0.21
CA VAL A 479 -6.29 -20.58 -1.19
C VAL A 479 -5.83 -22.01 -1.49
N GLY A 480 -4.68 -22.41 -0.96
CA GLY A 480 -4.10 -23.76 -1.08
C GLY A 480 -5.02 -24.92 -0.69
N ALA A 481 -6.05 -24.68 0.12
CA ALA A 481 -7.05 -25.69 0.49
C ALA A 481 -7.99 -26.07 -0.68
N HIS A 482 -8.00 -25.29 -1.77
CA HIS A 482 -8.92 -25.45 -2.91
C HIS A 482 -8.26 -26.11 -4.13
N VAL A 483 -7.18 -26.87 -3.93
CA VAL A 483 -6.51 -27.63 -4.99
C VAL A 483 -7.46 -28.70 -5.55
N MET A 484 -7.56 -28.73 -6.88
CA MET A 484 -8.37 -29.71 -7.62
C MET A 484 -7.49 -30.55 -8.54
N THR A 485 -7.84 -31.83 -8.70
CA THR A 485 -7.22 -32.70 -9.69
C THR A 485 -7.51 -32.18 -11.10
N ALA A 486 -6.48 -32.01 -11.91
CA ALA A 486 -6.59 -31.50 -13.27
C ALA A 486 -5.86 -32.38 -14.30
N GLU A 487 -6.09 -32.08 -15.58
CA GLU A 487 -5.33 -32.61 -16.72
C GLU A 487 -5.23 -34.14 -16.74
N LEU A 488 -6.38 -34.80 -17.00
CA LEU A 488 -6.50 -36.26 -17.07
C LEU A 488 -6.03 -37.01 -15.79
N GLY A 489 -6.00 -36.33 -14.65
CA GLY A 489 -5.55 -36.91 -13.38
C GLY A 489 -4.05 -36.81 -13.14
N ASN A 490 -3.27 -36.36 -14.12
CA ASN A 490 -1.82 -36.20 -14.00
C ASN A 490 -1.46 -35.11 -12.97
N GLN A 491 -2.24 -34.02 -12.92
CA GLN A 491 -2.00 -32.89 -12.01
C GLN A 491 -2.89 -33.00 -10.77
N GLY A 492 -2.76 -34.11 -10.04
CA GLY A 492 -3.50 -34.38 -8.80
C GLY A 492 -3.14 -33.46 -7.63
N ILE A 493 -1.95 -32.84 -7.67
CA ILE A 493 -1.56 -31.73 -6.80
C ILE A 493 -1.04 -30.57 -7.63
N ASN A 494 -1.34 -29.34 -7.19
CA ASN A 494 -0.90 -28.12 -7.83
C ASN A 494 -0.82 -26.98 -6.82
N SER A 495 -0.08 -25.93 -7.14
CA SER A 495 0.21 -24.87 -6.17
C SER A 495 -0.85 -23.78 -6.12
N ILE A 496 -1.60 -23.57 -7.22
CA ILE A 496 -2.53 -22.43 -7.40
C ILE A 496 -1.92 -21.07 -7.03
N ALA A 497 -0.59 -20.95 -7.23
CA ALA A 497 0.20 -19.80 -6.81
C ALA A 497 -0.27 -18.48 -7.43
N LEU A 498 -0.57 -18.45 -8.73
CA LEU A 498 -1.08 -17.24 -9.37
C LEU A 498 -2.41 -16.77 -8.75
N ILE A 499 -3.30 -17.69 -8.40
CA ILE A 499 -4.59 -17.35 -7.76
C ILE A 499 -4.34 -16.74 -6.38
N SER A 500 -3.44 -17.34 -5.60
CA SER A 500 -3.08 -16.84 -4.27
C SER A 500 -2.37 -15.47 -4.34
N ALA A 501 -1.48 -15.26 -5.31
CA ALA A 501 -0.81 -13.98 -5.54
C ALA A 501 -1.80 -12.86 -5.92
N ARG A 502 -2.79 -13.17 -6.76
CA ARG A 502 -3.87 -12.24 -7.13
C ARG A 502 -4.69 -11.78 -5.92
N TYR A 503 -5.13 -12.71 -5.06
CA TYR A 503 -5.86 -12.34 -3.85
C TYR A 503 -5.00 -11.59 -2.83
N THR A 504 -3.68 -11.80 -2.86
CA THR A 504 -2.75 -11.03 -2.02
C THR A 504 -2.67 -9.57 -2.49
N LEU A 505 -2.71 -9.30 -3.79
CA LEU A 505 -2.80 -7.92 -4.30
C LEU A 505 -4.15 -7.25 -3.99
N MET A 506 -5.26 -8.00 -3.98
CA MET A 506 -6.53 -7.46 -3.49
C MET A 506 -6.46 -7.11 -1.99
N ALA A 507 -5.80 -7.94 -1.18
CA ALA A 507 -5.58 -7.63 0.24
C ALA A 507 -4.71 -6.37 0.43
N VAL A 508 -3.71 -6.17 -0.43
CA VAL A 508 -2.91 -4.93 -0.49
C VAL A 508 -3.81 -3.72 -0.76
N GLU A 509 -4.77 -3.82 -1.68
CA GLU A 509 -5.70 -2.73 -2.00
C GLU A 509 -6.59 -2.37 -0.80
N CYS A 510 -7.22 -3.36 -0.16
CA CYS A 510 -8.03 -3.13 1.04
C CYS A 510 -7.21 -2.49 2.18
N LEU A 511 -6.00 -3.00 2.43
CA LEU A 511 -5.13 -2.44 3.47
C LEU A 511 -4.67 -1.01 3.11
N SER A 512 -4.37 -0.73 1.83
CA SER A 512 -3.98 0.60 1.38
C SER A 512 -5.10 1.63 1.60
N GLN A 513 -6.36 1.26 1.35
CA GLN A 513 -7.52 2.12 1.64
C GLN A 513 -7.66 2.40 3.15
N LEU A 514 -7.54 1.35 3.98
CA LEU A 514 -7.57 1.49 5.44
C LEU A 514 -6.44 2.39 5.95
N MET A 515 -5.22 2.19 5.46
CA MET A 515 -4.04 2.95 5.90
C MET A 515 -4.06 4.39 5.41
N ALA A 516 -4.60 4.67 4.22
CA ALA A 516 -4.84 6.05 3.76
C ALA A 516 -5.82 6.78 4.69
N ALA A 517 -6.92 6.12 5.07
CA ALA A 517 -7.88 6.66 6.03
C ALA A 517 -7.28 6.87 7.42
N HIS A 518 -6.52 5.89 7.90
CA HIS A 518 -5.85 5.99 9.18
C HIS A 518 -4.83 7.14 9.20
N LEU A 519 -4.00 7.28 8.16
CA LEU A 519 -3.03 8.35 8.05
C LEU A 519 -3.70 9.75 8.04
N LEU A 520 -4.78 9.90 7.30
CA LEU A 520 -5.52 11.17 7.27
C LEU A 520 -6.16 11.48 8.64
N ALA A 521 -6.76 10.48 9.28
CA ALA A 521 -7.33 10.61 10.63
C ALA A 521 -6.25 10.96 11.67
N LEU A 522 -5.06 10.39 11.56
CA LEU A 522 -3.93 10.71 12.42
C LEU A 522 -3.48 12.16 12.24
N CYS A 523 -3.31 12.62 10.99
CA CYS A 523 -2.96 14.02 10.75
C CYS A 523 -4.01 14.98 11.33
N GLN A 524 -5.30 14.66 11.18
CA GLN A 524 -6.40 15.42 11.78
C GLN A 524 -6.32 15.42 13.32
N ALA A 525 -6.08 14.27 13.93
CA ALA A 525 -5.98 14.12 15.37
C ALA A 525 -4.78 14.91 15.94
N LEU A 526 -3.63 14.87 15.27
CA LEU A 526 -2.43 15.62 15.67
C LEU A 526 -2.67 17.13 15.57
N ASP A 527 -3.35 17.60 14.53
CA ASP A 527 -3.76 19.00 14.43
C ASP A 527 -4.67 19.43 15.58
N LEU A 528 -5.67 18.61 15.92
CA LEU A 528 -6.56 18.87 17.05
C LEU A 528 -5.82 18.90 18.40
N ARG A 529 -4.81 18.04 18.58
CA ARG A 529 -3.97 18.04 19.80
C ARG A 529 -3.21 19.34 19.94
N VAL A 530 -2.54 19.76 18.89
CA VAL A 530 -1.70 20.96 18.95
C VAL A 530 -2.54 22.22 19.03
N MET A 531 -3.66 22.29 18.30
CA MET A 531 -4.62 23.38 18.45
C MET A 531 -5.17 23.48 19.89
N TRP A 532 -5.45 22.35 20.55
CA TRP A 532 -5.87 22.34 21.94
C TRP A 532 -4.79 22.84 22.91
N GLU A 533 -3.53 22.46 22.67
CA GLU A 533 -2.40 22.90 23.48
C GLU A 533 -2.10 24.39 23.31
N GLU A 534 -2.23 24.92 22.09
CA GLU A 534 -2.12 26.36 21.82
C GLU A 534 -3.24 27.13 22.51
N PHE A 535 -4.48 26.65 22.45
CA PHE A 535 -5.60 27.25 23.18
C PHE A 535 -5.32 27.30 24.68
N ARG A 536 -4.82 26.19 25.24
CA ARG A 536 -4.48 26.09 26.67
C ARG A 536 -3.42 27.13 27.05
N CYS A 537 -2.39 27.32 26.24
CA CYS A 537 -1.36 28.33 26.50
C CYS A 537 -1.88 29.75 26.33
N ASP A 538 -2.57 30.04 25.22
CA ASP A 538 -3.03 31.37 24.84
C ASP A 538 -4.14 31.89 25.78
N TRP A 539 -4.96 31.00 26.36
CA TRP A 539 -6.02 31.39 27.30
C TRP A 539 -5.51 31.72 28.72
N ARG A 540 -4.34 31.21 29.12
CA ARG A 540 -3.83 31.32 30.50
C ARG A 540 -3.82 32.76 31.04
N PRO A 541 -3.34 33.79 30.31
CA PRO A 541 -3.34 35.16 30.80
C PRO A 541 -4.75 35.71 31.07
N SER A 542 -5.72 35.36 30.22
CA SER A 542 -7.13 35.77 30.39
C SER A 542 -7.76 35.10 31.61
N PHE A 543 -7.48 33.81 31.83
CA PHE A 543 -7.89 33.11 33.04
C PHE A 543 -7.30 33.75 34.31
N ASP A 544 -5.99 34.01 34.34
CA ASP A 544 -5.32 34.60 35.51
C ASP A 544 -5.84 36.03 35.80
N ARG A 545 -6.27 36.77 34.78
CA ARG A 545 -6.95 38.07 34.94
C ARG A 545 -8.33 37.89 35.57
N LEU A 546 -9.18 37.03 34.99
CA LEU A 546 -10.53 36.77 35.52
C LEU A 546 -10.50 36.27 36.97
N PHE A 547 -9.55 35.37 37.28
CA PHE A 547 -9.34 34.87 38.63
C PHE A 547 -8.99 36.00 39.61
N ARG A 548 -8.07 36.89 39.26
CA ARG A 548 -7.69 38.04 40.09
C ARG A 548 -8.82 39.05 40.25
N GLU A 549 -9.61 39.30 39.21
CA GLU A 549 -10.77 40.20 39.27
C GLU A 549 -11.87 39.65 40.18
N SER A 550 -12.08 38.32 40.20
CA SER A 550 -13.12 37.69 41.02
C SER A 550 -12.69 37.41 42.47
N PHE A 551 -11.42 37.06 42.71
CA PHE A 551 -10.96 36.59 44.02
C PHE A 551 -9.82 37.42 44.63
N GLY A 552 -9.37 38.49 43.97
CA GLY A 552 -8.27 39.35 44.42
C GLY A 552 -8.47 39.85 45.85
N GLY A 553 -7.50 39.56 46.73
CA GLY A 553 -7.54 39.98 48.13
C GLY A 553 -8.53 39.22 49.02
N MET A 554 -9.18 38.15 48.51
CA MET A 554 -10.06 37.30 49.31
C MET A 554 -9.31 36.30 50.20
N PHE A 555 -8.12 35.86 49.77
CA PHE A 555 -7.28 34.90 50.48
C PHE A 555 -5.83 35.40 50.54
N PRO A 556 -4.97 34.86 51.44
CA PRO A 556 -3.54 35.13 51.44
C PRO A 556 -2.88 34.78 50.09
N ASP A 557 -1.82 35.51 49.70
CA ASP A 557 -1.20 35.38 48.37
C ASP A 557 -0.76 33.95 48.01
N GLY A 558 -0.20 33.19 48.97
CA GLY A 558 0.15 31.78 48.76
C GLY A 558 -1.06 30.90 48.45
N ALA A 559 -2.15 31.08 49.21
CA ALA A 559 -3.41 30.36 48.99
C ALA A 559 -4.10 30.76 47.67
N MET A 560 -3.94 32.02 47.24
CA MET A 560 -4.41 32.50 45.94
C MET A 560 -3.68 31.81 44.78
N ALA A 561 -2.35 31.72 44.86
CA ALA A 561 -1.53 31.05 43.84
C ALA A 561 -1.88 29.55 43.74
N ASP A 562 -2.00 28.87 44.89
CA ASP A 562 -2.37 27.46 44.96
C ASP A 562 -3.76 27.21 44.39
N LEU A 563 -4.74 28.06 44.74
CA LEU A 563 -6.09 27.96 44.21
C LEU A 563 -6.11 28.20 42.69
N ALA A 564 -5.43 29.23 42.17
CA ALA A 564 -5.35 29.47 40.73
C ALA A 564 -4.77 28.26 39.97
N ALA A 565 -3.71 27.65 40.50
CA ALA A 565 -3.11 26.45 39.93
C ALA A 565 -4.07 25.25 39.97
N LEU A 566 -4.78 25.05 41.09
CA LEU A 566 -5.77 24.00 41.24
C LEU A 566 -6.96 24.18 40.30
N LEU A 567 -7.53 25.38 40.19
CA LEU A 567 -8.64 25.67 39.30
C LEU A 567 -8.25 25.47 37.83
N TRP A 568 -7.03 25.87 37.46
CA TRP A 568 -6.49 25.60 36.13
C TRP A 568 -6.40 24.09 35.84
N ALA A 569 -5.86 23.31 36.79
CA ALA A 569 -5.77 21.86 36.66
C ALA A 569 -7.17 21.21 36.60
N VAL A 570 -8.13 21.69 37.39
CA VAL A 570 -9.52 21.20 37.39
C VAL A 570 -10.21 21.53 36.07
N PHE A 571 -10.06 22.75 35.54
CA PHE A 571 -10.62 23.11 34.25
C PHE A 571 -10.11 22.20 33.13
N PHE A 572 -8.80 21.93 33.10
CA PHE A 572 -8.17 21.10 32.07
C PHE A 572 -8.20 19.59 32.37
N ASN A 573 -8.84 19.17 33.47
CA ASN A 573 -9.05 17.75 33.74
C ASN A 573 -9.94 17.14 32.63
N PRO A 574 -9.57 16.00 32.03
CA PRO A 574 -10.40 15.34 31.03
C PRO A 574 -11.86 15.11 31.44
N GLU A 575 -12.13 14.84 32.73
CA GLU A 575 -13.48 14.60 33.27
C GLU A 575 -14.34 15.88 33.31
N SER A 576 -13.72 17.05 33.31
CA SER A 576 -14.41 18.35 33.30
C SER A 576 -15.05 18.65 31.95
N PHE A 577 -14.62 17.97 30.88
CA PHE A 577 -15.15 18.16 29.54
C PHE A 577 -16.06 17.01 29.11
N ASN A 578 -17.20 17.36 28.50
CA ASN A 578 -17.92 16.44 27.63
C ASN A 578 -17.67 16.83 26.18
N ARG A 579 -16.74 16.13 25.52
CA ARG A 579 -16.33 16.40 24.13
C ARG A 579 -17.44 16.18 23.09
N ARG A 580 -18.57 15.59 23.47
CA ARG A 580 -19.74 15.38 22.60
C ARG A 580 -20.66 16.61 22.53
N LYS A 581 -20.41 17.62 23.35
CA LYS A 581 -21.19 18.86 23.38
C LYS A 581 -20.50 19.96 22.60
N ASP A 582 -21.32 20.88 22.10
CA ASP A 582 -20.85 22.12 21.48
C ASP A 582 -20.04 22.97 22.47
N LEU A 583 -19.18 23.84 21.93
CA LEU A 583 -18.16 24.58 22.68
C LEU A 583 -18.75 25.34 23.87
N ARG A 584 -19.91 25.98 23.68
CA ARG A 584 -20.59 26.74 24.75
C ARG A 584 -20.92 25.87 25.95
N ASP A 585 -21.55 24.72 25.72
CA ASP A 585 -21.98 23.83 26.81
C ASP A 585 -20.79 23.07 27.41
N MET A 586 -19.82 22.71 26.56
CA MET A 586 -18.57 22.08 26.98
C MET A 586 -17.78 22.98 27.94
N PHE A 587 -17.53 24.24 27.57
CA PHE A 587 -16.79 25.17 28.43
C PHE A 587 -17.59 25.62 29.64
N ASN A 588 -18.93 25.67 29.55
CA ASN A 588 -19.77 25.94 30.72
C ASN A 588 -19.64 24.82 31.76
N GLN A 589 -19.66 23.57 31.31
CA GLN A 589 -19.48 22.41 32.18
C GLN A 589 -18.09 22.42 32.84
N ALA A 590 -17.03 22.64 32.07
CA ALA A 590 -15.67 22.73 32.61
C ALA A 590 -15.50 23.89 33.60
N SER A 591 -16.10 25.05 33.31
CA SER A 591 -16.08 26.19 34.22
C SER A 591 -16.83 25.91 35.52
N ARG A 592 -17.95 25.17 35.47
CA ARG A 592 -18.69 24.76 36.67
C ARG A 592 -17.93 23.78 37.55
N ALA A 593 -17.08 22.92 36.97
CA ALA A 593 -16.27 21.96 37.73
C ALA A 593 -15.33 22.65 38.74
N MET A 594 -14.93 23.90 38.45
CA MET A 594 -14.11 24.71 39.35
C MET A 594 -14.81 25.14 40.64
N LEU A 595 -16.15 25.07 40.72
CA LEU A 595 -16.89 25.53 41.89
C LEU A 595 -16.55 24.74 43.16
N ALA A 596 -16.42 23.41 43.07
CA ALA A 596 -16.17 22.57 44.25
C ALA A 596 -14.85 22.94 44.97
N PRO A 597 -13.70 23.04 44.29
CA PRO A 597 -12.46 23.54 44.91
C PRO A 597 -12.59 24.94 45.52
N ILE A 598 -13.34 25.85 44.88
CA ILE A 598 -13.57 27.20 45.42
C ILE A 598 -14.37 27.13 46.73
N MET A 599 -15.42 26.30 46.78
CA MET A 599 -16.22 26.08 47.99
C MET A 599 -15.37 25.55 49.14
N GLU A 600 -14.47 24.60 48.86
CA GLU A 600 -13.57 24.03 49.87
C GLU A 600 -12.61 25.10 50.44
N MET A 601 -12.06 25.95 49.56
CA MET A 601 -11.19 27.05 49.98
C MET A 601 -11.93 28.11 50.80
N LEU A 602 -13.15 28.47 50.39
CA LEU A 602 -14.01 29.38 51.17
C LEU A 602 -14.28 28.81 52.56
N GLY A 603 -14.56 27.51 52.67
CA GLY A 603 -14.76 26.83 53.96
C GLY A 603 -13.52 26.84 54.86
N LYS A 604 -12.31 26.72 54.29
CA LYS A 604 -11.04 26.73 55.04
C LYS A 604 -10.70 28.11 55.64
N PHE A 605 -11.09 29.19 54.98
CA PHE A 605 -10.75 30.56 55.39
C PHE A 605 -11.96 31.38 55.89
N SER A 606 -13.13 30.77 55.99
CA SER A 606 -14.30 31.35 56.63
C SER A 606 -14.09 31.43 58.15
N ALA A 607 -13.53 32.54 58.62
CA ALA A 607 -13.63 32.92 60.03
C ALA A 607 -15.09 33.19 60.40
N GLU A 608 -15.42 33.09 61.69
CA GLU A 608 -16.76 33.29 62.29
C GLU A 608 -17.44 34.66 61.97
N ASP A 609 -16.79 35.53 61.19
CA ASP A 609 -17.28 36.81 60.67
C ASP A 609 -17.36 36.82 59.12
N THR A 610 -18.19 35.97 58.52
CA THR A 610 -18.40 36.03 57.05
C THR A 610 -19.27 37.22 56.65
N LYS A 611 -18.64 38.23 56.02
CA LYS A 611 -19.30 39.02 54.96
C LYS A 611 -19.97 38.03 53.98
N SER A 612 -21.19 38.35 53.57
CA SER A 612 -22.07 37.50 52.74
C SER A 612 -21.35 36.63 51.72
N PHE A 613 -21.67 35.34 51.70
CA PHE A 613 -21.19 34.38 50.72
C PHE A 613 -21.39 34.91 49.27
N PRO A 614 -20.34 35.03 48.44
CA PRO A 614 -20.42 35.78 47.19
C PRO A 614 -20.98 34.94 46.03
N VAL A 615 -22.20 34.40 46.19
CA VAL A 615 -22.88 33.56 45.16
C VAL A 615 -22.86 34.23 43.78
N LEU A 616 -23.13 35.54 43.76
CA LEU A 616 -23.22 36.29 42.51
C LEU A 616 -21.87 36.40 41.79
N GLU A 617 -20.77 36.59 42.53
CA GLU A 617 -19.42 36.63 41.97
C GLU A 617 -18.97 35.24 41.48
N LEU A 618 -19.33 34.17 42.20
CA LEU A 618 -19.06 32.80 41.74
C LEU A 618 -19.79 32.48 40.42
N GLN A 619 -21.07 32.83 40.34
CA GLN A 619 -21.84 32.66 39.10
C GLN A 619 -21.28 33.51 37.95
N LYS A 620 -20.83 34.74 38.26
CA LYS A 620 -20.20 35.62 37.29
C LYS A 620 -18.87 35.04 36.80
N PHE A 621 -17.98 34.62 37.69
CA PHE A 621 -16.70 33.98 37.35
C PHE A 621 -16.89 32.78 36.41
N VAL A 622 -17.83 31.87 36.72
CA VAL A 622 -18.12 30.71 35.86
C VAL A 622 -18.62 31.14 34.47
N ARG A 623 -19.51 32.13 34.39
CA ARG A 623 -20.00 32.64 33.09
C ARG A 623 -18.88 33.30 32.29
N ASP A 624 -18.07 34.13 32.94
CA ASP A 624 -17.01 34.91 32.30
C ASP A 624 -15.87 34.00 31.83
N CYS A 625 -15.47 33.01 32.64
CA CYS A 625 -14.52 31.97 32.22
C CYS A 625 -15.04 31.17 31.03
N SER A 626 -16.31 30.73 31.07
CA SER A 626 -16.91 29.97 29.97
C SER A 626 -16.92 30.78 28.68
N ALA A 627 -17.36 32.04 28.73
CA ALA A 627 -17.40 32.91 27.55
C ALA A 627 -15.99 33.22 27.02
N SER A 628 -15.06 33.57 27.92
CA SER A 628 -13.67 33.86 27.56
C SER A 628 -12.96 32.65 26.93
N ALA A 629 -13.16 31.44 27.48
CA ALA A 629 -12.61 30.21 26.93
C ALA A 629 -13.18 29.91 25.55
N SER A 630 -14.51 30.04 25.36
CA SER A 630 -15.15 29.87 24.05
C SER A 630 -14.57 30.83 23.01
N THR A 631 -14.45 32.11 23.33
CA THR A 631 -13.88 33.11 22.42
C THR A 631 -12.43 32.78 22.07
N GLN A 632 -11.59 32.50 23.07
CA GLN A 632 -10.18 32.18 22.84
C GLN A 632 -10.00 30.91 22.01
N PHE A 633 -10.83 29.88 22.23
CA PHE A 633 -10.78 28.65 21.45
C PHE A 633 -11.13 28.91 19.98
N LEU A 634 -12.18 29.69 19.71
CA LEU A 634 -12.56 30.07 18.36
C LEU A 634 -11.45 30.86 17.64
N GLU A 635 -10.83 31.83 18.32
CA GLU A 635 -9.70 32.60 17.78
C GLU A 635 -8.52 31.69 17.47
N THR A 636 -8.19 30.77 18.38
CA THR A 636 -7.12 29.79 18.21
C THR A 636 -7.41 28.90 17.01
N ARG A 637 -8.64 28.39 16.88
CA ARG A 637 -9.08 27.55 15.75
C ARG A 637 -8.93 28.28 14.42
N THR A 638 -9.41 29.52 14.32
CA THR A 638 -9.29 30.33 13.10
C THR A 638 -7.82 30.61 12.75
N LYS A 639 -6.99 30.92 13.74
CA LYS A 639 -5.55 31.11 13.54
C LYS A 639 -4.87 29.82 13.09
N TYR A 640 -5.21 28.69 13.71
CA TYR A 640 -4.63 27.38 13.40
C TYR A 640 -4.96 26.93 11.98
N ARG A 641 -6.23 27.06 11.54
CA ARG A 641 -6.66 26.76 10.16
C ARG A 641 -5.86 27.51 9.09
N ARG A 642 -5.44 28.74 9.38
CA ARG A 642 -4.64 29.57 8.45
C ARG A 642 -3.15 29.26 8.48
N ALA A 643 -2.67 28.56 9.49
CA ALA A 643 -1.26 28.29 9.68
C ALA A 643 -0.91 26.91 9.12
N ALA A 644 0.08 26.86 8.22
CA ALA A 644 0.48 25.60 7.61
C ALA A 644 1.21 24.69 8.62
N ALA A 645 0.72 23.45 8.75
CA ALA A 645 1.41 22.29 9.31
C ALA A 645 2.05 22.49 10.72
N ARG A 646 1.39 23.24 11.62
CA ARG A 646 1.94 23.57 12.95
C ARG A 646 2.22 22.35 13.82
N ALA A 647 1.49 21.24 13.65
CA ALA A 647 1.66 20.07 14.50
C ALA A 647 3.08 19.49 14.41
N ALA A 648 3.74 19.66 13.26
CA ALA A 648 5.11 19.21 13.02
C ALA A 648 6.11 19.60 14.13
N LEU A 649 5.92 20.74 14.81
CA LEU A 649 6.80 21.21 15.88
C LEU A 649 6.72 20.40 17.19
N TYR A 650 5.77 19.47 17.27
CA TYR A 650 5.48 18.63 18.43
C TYR A 650 5.71 17.14 18.17
N LEU A 651 6.00 16.76 16.94
CA LEU A 651 6.10 15.36 16.52
C LEU A 651 7.55 14.85 16.58
N GLY A 652 7.72 13.54 16.76
CA GLY A 652 8.99 12.85 16.57
C GLY A 652 9.46 12.88 15.11
N GLY A 653 10.74 12.53 14.86
CA GLY A 653 11.36 12.73 13.54
C GLY A 653 10.61 12.06 12.38
N ALA A 654 10.31 10.77 12.48
CA ALA A 654 9.62 10.03 11.43
C ALA A 654 8.14 10.43 11.28
N THR A 655 7.46 10.68 12.39
CA THR A 655 6.05 11.09 12.38
C THR A 655 5.88 12.51 11.85
N GLN A 656 6.84 13.40 12.13
CA GLN A 656 6.96 14.73 11.54
C GLN A 656 7.10 14.66 10.02
N ARG A 657 8.04 13.84 9.50
CA ARG A 657 8.24 13.64 8.06
C ARG A 657 6.94 13.22 7.37
N MET A 658 6.28 12.20 7.90
CA MET A 658 5.03 11.68 7.31
C MET A 658 3.88 12.70 7.38
N TYR A 659 3.73 13.42 8.50
CA TYR A 659 2.74 14.48 8.64
C TYR A 659 2.99 15.63 7.65
N LEU A 660 4.25 16.06 7.48
CA LEU A 660 4.62 17.09 6.51
C LEU A 660 4.36 16.63 5.08
N TYR A 661 4.65 15.38 4.74
CA TYR A 661 4.33 14.85 3.41
C TYR A 661 2.83 14.99 3.10
N VAL A 662 1.95 14.63 4.04
CA VAL A 662 0.49 14.75 3.85
C VAL A 662 0.04 16.21 3.79
N ARG A 663 0.47 17.06 4.74
CA ARG A 663 -0.01 18.45 4.84
C ARG A 663 0.60 19.39 3.80
N ARG A 664 1.88 19.21 3.48
CA ARG A 664 2.67 20.11 2.63
C ARG A 664 2.79 19.56 1.21
N ASP A 665 3.23 18.32 1.04
CA ASP A 665 3.62 17.80 -0.28
C ASP A 665 2.39 17.31 -1.07
N LEU A 666 1.47 16.61 -0.40
CA LEU A 666 0.16 16.25 -0.96
C LEU A 666 -0.87 17.38 -0.84
N GLY A 667 -0.59 18.41 -0.03
CA GLY A 667 -1.45 19.57 0.16
C GLY A 667 -2.81 19.26 0.79
N VAL A 668 -2.92 18.19 1.59
CA VAL A 668 -4.17 17.82 2.27
C VAL A 668 -4.39 18.69 3.51
N PRO A 669 -5.45 19.53 3.57
CA PRO A 669 -5.61 20.50 4.65
C PRO A 669 -6.08 19.87 5.97
N PHE A 670 -6.09 20.69 7.03
CA PHE A 670 -6.81 20.38 8.26
C PHE A 670 -8.32 20.52 8.02
N LEU A 671 -9.07 19.42 8.14
CA LEU A 671 -10.43 19.34 7.58
C LEU A 671 -11.51 19.80 8.57
N GLY A 672 -12.36 20.71 8.13
CA GLY A 672 -13.65 21.06 8.73
C GLY A 672 -14.69 21.38 7.65
N GLU A 673 -15.88 21.82 8.08
CA GLU A 673 -16.99 22.17 7.18
C GLU A 673 -16.59 23.30 6.23
N GLU A 674 -15.88 24.33 6.71
CA GLU A 674 -15.42 25.48 5.89
C GLU A 674 -14.55 25.05 4.70
N GLU A 675 -13.65 24.09 4.93
CA GLU A 675 -12.75 23.56 3.89
C GLU A 675 -13.50 22.76 2.82
N LEU A 676 -14.68 22.22 3.13
CA LEU A 676 -15.51 21.42 2.22
C LEU A 676 -16.69 22.21 1.62
N GLU A 677 -17.23 23.20 2.33
CA GLU A 677 -18.35 24.07 1.93
C GLU A 677 -17.96 25.10 0.88
N SER A 678 -16.67 25.48 0.80
CA SER A 678 -16.13 26.46 -0.18
C SER A 678 -16.27 26.04 -1.66
N ALA A 679 -17.09 25.03 -1.92
CA ALA A 679 -17.29 24.39 -3.19
C ALA A 679 -18.73 23.92 -3.45
N THR A 680 -19.75 24.38 -2.70
CA THR A 680 -21.14 24.22 -3.15
C THR A 680 -21.40 25.21 -4.31
N PRO A 681 -21.86 24.79 -5.50
CA PRO A 681 -22.38 25.75 -6.47
C PRO A 681 -23.57 26.44 -5.79
N THR A 682 -23.47 27.75 -5.56
CA THR A 682 -24.65 28.55 -5.21
C THR A 682 -25.70 28.24 -6.25
N THR A 683 -26.80 27.63 -5.81
CA THR A 683 -28.00 27.39 -6.61
C THR A 683 -28.29 28.63 -7.43
N ILE A 684 -28.07 28.56 -8.75
CA ILE A 684 -28.64 29.50 -9.70
C ILE A 684 -30.14 29.17 -9.73
N ASN A 685 -30.87 29.69 -8.74
CA ASN A 685 -32.26 29.99 -8.95
C ASN A 685 -32.26 31.11 -10.01
N GLY A 686 -32.87 30.81 -11.15
CA GLY A 686 -32.96 31.73 -12.26
C GLY A 686 -33.49 33.10 -11.83
N CYS A 687 -32.92 34.12 -12.48
CA CYS A 687 -33.25 35.56 -12.47
C CYS A 687 -32.37 36.46 -11.59
N GLY A 688 -31.42 37.16 -12.25
CA GLY A 688 -30.87 38.51 -11.93
C GLY A 688 -29.96 38.59 -10.70
N ASP A 689 -28.83 39.28 -10.66
CA ASP A 689 -28.20 40.25 -11.55
C ASP A 689 -26.67 40.05 -11.47
N GLY A 690 -25.99 40.32 -12.58
CA GLY A 690 -24.54 40.14 -12.72
C GLY A 690 -23.74 40.96 -11.72
N VAL A 691 -23.15 40.28 -10.73
CA VAL A 691 -21.98 40.77 -10.01
C VAL A 691 -20.86 39.77 -10.27
N GLU A 692 -19.94 40.16 -11.14
CA GLU A 692 -18.66 39.49 -11.34
C GLU A 692 -17.92 39.47 -10.00
N THR A 693 -17.85 38.31 -9.36
CA THR A 693 -16.89 38.07 -8.29
C THR A 693 -15.58 37.67 -8.96
N ASN A 694 -14.51 38.41 -8.64
CA ASN A 694 -13.16 38.14 -9.12
C ASN A 694 -12.77 36.68 -8.89
N GLY A 695 -12.87 35.87 -9.96
CA GLY A 695 -12.59 34.45 -9.95
C GLY A 695 -11.10 34.17 -9.74
N ALA A 696 -10.71 34.01 -8.49
CA ALA A 696 -9.56 33.19 -8.16
C ALA A 696 -10.06 31.73 -8.12
N THR A 697 -9.87 31.00 -9.21
CA THR A 697 -10.01 29.53 -9.21
C THR A 697 -9.07 28.97 -8.15
N LYS A 698 -9.63 28.45 -7.05
CA LYS A 698 -8.85 27.71 -6.06
C LYS A 698 -8.36 26.43 -6.73
N HIS A 699 -7.08 26.39 -7.09
CA HIS A 699 -6.44 25.15 -7.50
C HIS A 699 -6.27 24.25 -6.28
N TYR A 700 -7.04 23.16 -6.24
CA TYR A 700 -6.89 22.12 -5.23
C TYR A 700 -5.78 21.15 -5.68
N PRO A 701 -4.85 20.76 -4.80
CA PRO A 701 -3.76 19.85 -5.14
C PRO A 701 -4.27 18.43 -5.37
N GLY A 702 -4.08 17.87 -6.57
CA GLY A 702 -4.50 16.53 -6.97
C GLY A 702 -4.96 16.47 -8.44
N THR A 703 -5.25 15.28 -8.95
CA THR A 703 -5.87 15.04 -10.27
C THR A 703 -7.36 15.37 -10.30
N PHE A 704 -7.77 16.40 -9.54
CA PHE A 704 -9.16 16.81 -9.53
C PHE A 704 -9.54 17.37 -10.90
N LEU A 705 -10.77 17.06 -11.33
CA LEU A 705 -11.36 17.78 -12.46
C LEU A 705 -11.30 19.28 -12.12
N PRO A 706 -10.88 20.14 -13.07
CA PRO A 706 -11.06 21.57 -12.92
C PRO A 706 -12.53 21.80 -12.54
N ASP A 707 -12.78 22.52 -11.45
CA ASP A 707 -14.12 22.86 -10.93
C ASP A 707 -14.83 21.83 -10.02
N ALA A 708 -14.17 20.74 -9.59
CA ALA A 708 -14.78 19.78 -8.65
C ALA A 708 -14.59 20.18 -7.17
N THR A 709 -15.69 20.14 -6.42
CA THR A 709 -15.73 20.27 -4.95
C THR A 709 -14.96 19.14 -4.27
N PRO A 710 -13.93 19.44 -3.46
CA PRO A 710 -13.25 18.40 -2.71
C PRO A 710 -14.19 17.79 -1.67
N THR A 711 -14.08 16.48 -1.48
CA THR A 711 -14.78 15.73 -0.43
C THR A 711 -13.74 15.09 0.49
N VAL A 712 -14.16 14.57 1.65
CA VAL A 712 -13.24 13.73 2.45
C VAL A 712 -12.69 12.56 1.62
N GLY A 713 -13.54 11.97 0.76
CA GLY A 713 -13.14 10.92 -0.17
C GLY A 713 -12.08 11.37 -1.18
N SER A 714 -12.10 12.61 -1.64
CA SER A 714 -11.13 13.12 -2.63
C SER A 714 -9.74 13.26 -2.01
N TYR A 715 -9.64 13.72 -0.75
CA TYR A 715 -8.37 13.75 -0.02
C TYR A 715 -7.86 12.36 0.37
N LEU A 716 -8.77 11.44 0.73
CA LEU A 716 -8.42 10.03 0.93
C LEU A 716 -7.85 9.42 -0.35
N THR A 717 -8.47 9.69 -1.50
CA THR A 717 -7.98 9.24 -2.80
C THR A 717 -6.58 9.78 -3.09
N THR A 718 -6.28 11.04 -2.75
CA THR A 718 -4.94 11.62 -2.94
C THR A 718 -3.86 10.83 -2.17
N ILE A 719 -4.12 10.50 -0.90
CA ILE A 719 -3.20 9.69 -0.08
C ILE A 719 -3.14 8.25 -0.60
N TYR A 720 -4.29 7.65 -0.96
CA TYR A 720 -4.36 6.31 -1.52
C TYR A 720 -3.56 6.22 -2.84
N GLU A 721 -3.69 7.18 -3.74
CA GLU A 721 -2.91 7.24 -4.98
C GLU A 721 -1.40 7.34 -4.70
N ALA A 722 -0.99 8.17 -3.73
CA ALA A 722 0.41 8.25 -3.30
C ALA A 722 0.95 6.93 -2.73
N ILE A 723 0.10 6.11 -2.08
CA ILE A 723 0.44 4.74 -1.69
C ILE A 723 0.58 3.85 -2.93
N ARG A 724 -0.44 3.84 -3.81
CA ARG A 724 -0.51 2.92 -4.95
C ARG A 724 0.51 3.22 -6.03
N ASN A 725 0.89 4.49 -6.24
CA ASN A 725 1.92 4.88 -7.20
C ASN A 725 3.35 4.66 -6.64
N GLY A 726 3.49 4.58 -5.31
CA GLY A 726 4.73 4.32 -4.59
C GLY A 726 5.50 5.55 -4.13
N GLU A 727 4.96 6.76 -4.31
CA GLU A 727 5.58 8.01 -3.84
C GLU A 727 5.64 8.07 -2.31
N LEU A 728 4.54 7.71 -1.63
CA LEU A 728 4.48 7.68 -0.16
C LEU A 728 5.45 6.65 0.42
N TYR A 729 5.70 5.54 -0.28
CA TYR A 729 6.68 4.54 0.16
C TYR A 729 8.12 5.10 0.18
N GLY A 730 8.44 6.08 -0.65
CA GLY A 730 9.70 6.81 -0.58
C GLY A 730 9.90 7.51 0.76
N GLU A 731 8.84 8.14 1.28
CA GLU A 731 8.84 8.79 2.59
C GLU A 731 8.87 7.80 3.75
N VAL A 732 8.15 6.68 3.62
CA VAL A 732 8.22 5.57 4.60
C VAL A 732 9.66 5.10 4.73
N VAL A 733 10.33 4.76 3.62
CA VAL A 733 11.72 4.29 3.66
C VAL A 733 12.66 5.37 4.20
N GLY A 734 12.43 6.64 3.87
CA GLY A 734 13.17 7.77 4.45
C GLY A 734 13.14 7.79 5.98
N CYS A 735 12.01 7.46 6.61
CA CYS A 735 11.91 7.32 8.07
C CYS A 735 12.88 6.26 8.63
N PHE A 736 13.03 5.11 7.93
CA PHE A 736 13.95 4.04 8.35
C PHE A 736 15.41 4.39 8.08
N GLU A 737 15.70 5.17 7.02
CA GLU A 737 17.06 5.62 6.69
C GLU A 737 17.58 6.63 7.74
N GLU A 738 16.74 7.53 8.23
CA GLU A 738 17.09 8.50 9.27
C GLU A 738 17.43 7.83 10.61
N VAL A 739 16.67 6.82 11.01
CA VAL A 739 16.90 6.07 12.26
C VAL A 739 18.24 5.30 12.25
N LYS A 740 18.76 4.91 11.07
CA LYS A 740 20.04 4.18 10.98
C LYS A 740 21.28 5.08 11.10
N LEU A 741 21.13 6.38 10.87
CA LEU A 741 22.24 7.34 10.89
C LEU A 741 22.57 7.82 12.31
N GLU A 742 21.72 7.49 13.28
CA GLU A 742 21.85 7.76 14.71
C GLU A 742 22.07 6.48 15.51
#